data_AF-A0A0P6YJB3-F1
#
_entry.id   AF-A0A0P6YJB3-F1
#
_cell.length_a   1.000
_cell.length_b   1.000
_cell.length_c   1.000
_cell.angle_alpha   90.00
_cell.angle_beta   90.00
_cell.angle_gamma   90.00
#
_symmetry.space_group_name_H-M   'P 1'
#
loop_
_entity.id
_entity.type
_entity.pdbx_description
1 polymer ?
#
loop_
_entity_poly.entity_id
_entity_poly.type
_entity_poly.pdbx_seq_one_letter_code
_entity_poly.pdbx_strand_id
1 'polypeptide(L)'
;MSQQPSYGPENPHPLSQLKTELVWEGKYDEYGNRRPINLPHSNLPLQRIETIDEPQDRAKATQLTFDAIAFQRSAHRDDFRNMLIWGDNKLALAALLERYRGKVDLIYIDPPFDVGADFTMQVQIGDEGEAVEKEQSILEAVAYRDTWGKGTDSYLHMMYERLTLLRELLSDTGSIYVHCDWRMNYLLRSIINEVFNTDCFNSDIIWKKIRVVKAQSSGFGNVHDSIIMYSKSMNNIFNQQFTAQNSDYEKKFDKIESSTGRRYQLVSLIQEGQGEARKFGEKVLHPGAGKHWIWSQERIDQAMIDGLIEFTSGGSPRKKQYLDQSTQKIVDDLWIDVFPVNSQAREDTGYATQKPEALLERIIKASSNEGDLVLDCFCGSGTTLATAEKLGRRWIGIDLGRYAIHTSRKRLISVQRELHTNNQAYRSFDVYNLGRYERQWWQRDRLRGADDEHRNLVLRFYKAAAIANPPHPALHATKSGAYVHVDQIDGIFTLDELEHVARAASAVGARELHCLAWEFAMDLATQKSRIEAEQHLSIKLKYIPREIMEANRNEVQFFETGSLSAEALINSKGQFNVALARFSPSLAEAPSKEIAALRERAINSPFDFIDFWAVDFNWSEGKPFEHHWQDFRTRKDRSLKQQTDLNWQYEQAGTYRICVKVIDVFGVDTTTVLTVQASGANA
;
A
#
# COMPACT_ATOMS: atom_id res chain seq x y z
N MET A 1 -21.71 27.46 56.74
CA MET A 1 -21.57 26.36 55.76
C MET A 1 -22.50 26.69 54.61
N SER A 2 -21.96 27.03 53.44
CA SER A 2 -22.78 27.19 52.23
C SER A 2 -23.42 25.85 51.91
N GLN A 3 -24.75 25.82 51.73
CA GLN A 3 -25.42 24.60 51.27
C GLN A 3 -24.81 24.21 49.92
N GLN A 4 -24.32 22.98 49.82
CA GLN A 4 -23.84 22.47 48.54
C GLN A 4 -25.02 22.43 47.56
N PRO A 5 -24.81 22.85 46.30
CA PRO A 5 -25.86 22.81 45.29
C PRO A 5 -26.40 21.38 45.14
N SER A 6 -27.72 21.25 45.15
CA SER A 6 -28.41 19.98 44.90
C SER A 6 -28.65 19.83 43.40
N TYR A 7 -28.13 18.75 42.83
CA TYR A 7 -28.28 18.42 41.40
C TYR A 7 -29.36 17.35 41.21
N GLY A 8 -30.18 17.50 40.18
CA GLY A 8 -31.30 16.60 39.87
C GLY A 8 -31.86 16.82 38.47
N PRO A 9 -32.95 16.13 38.08
CA PRO A 9 -33.55 16.26 36.74
C PRO A 9 -33.91 17.71 36.35
N GLU A 10 -34.27 18.54 37.33
CA GLU A 10 -34.61 19.95 37.12
C GLU A 10 -33.42 20.91 37.33
N ASN A 11 -32.28 20.42 37.83
CA ASN A 11 -31.04 21.18 37.99
C ASN A 11 -29.84 20.30 37.62
N PRO A 12 -29.65 20.01 36.32
CA PRO A 12 -28.60 19.11 35.87
C PRO A 12 -27.22 19.71 36.19
N HIS A 13 -26.29 18.84 36.60
CA HIS A 13 -24.94 19.26 36.95
C HIS A 13 -24.29 20.00 35.76
N PRO A 14 -23.56 21.12 35.93
CA PRO A 14 -22.95 21.84 34.81
C PRO A 14 -22.08 20.96 33.89
N LEU A 15 -21.37 19.99 34.47
CA LEU A 15 -20.61 18.97 33.72
C LEU A 15 -21.45 18.12 32.76
N SER A 16 -22.76 17.96 33.01
CA SER A 16 -23.66 17.21 32.12
C SER A 16 -23.99 17.96 30.82
N GLN A 17 -23.69 19.26 30.75
CA GLN A 17 -23.81 20.07 29.54
C GLN A 17 -22.50 20.13 28.75
N LEU A 18 -21.40 19.58 29.28
CA LEU A 18 -20.12 19.52 28.57
C LEU A 18 -20.13 18.37 27.56
N LYS A 19 -19.51 18.59 26.41
CA LYS A 19 -19.32 17.56 25.39
C LYS A 19 -18.26 16.56 25.88
N THR A 20 -18.56 15.27 25.79
CA THR A 20 -17.58 14.20 26.04
C THR A 20 -16.52 14.21 24.95
N GLU A 21 -15.24 14.13 25.35
CA GLU A 21 -14.11 14.17 24.43
C GLU A 21 -13.00 13.21 24.89
N LEU A 22 -12.32 12.56 23.93
CA LEU A 22 -11.08 11.83 24.15
C LEU A 22 -9.89 12.80 24.10
N VAL A 23 -9.09 12.84 25.17
CA VAL A 23 -7.90 13.69 25.29
C VAL A 23 -6.64 12.81 25.36
N TRP A 24 -5.60 13.19 24.65
CA TRP A 24 -4.29 12.53 24.66
C TRP A 24 -3.17 13.57 24.60
N GLU A 25 -1.95 13.18 24.97
CA GLU A 25 -0.79 14.06 24.91
C GLU A 25 -0.49 14.51 23.47
N GLY A 26 -0.46 15.83 23.25
CA GLY A 26 -0.29 16.42 21.92
C GLY A 26 -1.58 16.86 21.23
N LYS A 27 -2.77 16.61 21.81
CA LYS A 27 -4.03 17.20 21.31
C LYS A 27 -4.14 18.70 21.62
N TYR A 28 -3.69 19.08 22.82
CA TYR A 28 -3.70 20.46 23.31
C TYR A 28 -2.26 20.96 23.57
N ASP A 29 -2.04 22.26 23.46
CA ASP A 29 -0.80 22.92 23.88
C ASP A 29 -0.77 23.11 25.41
N GLU A 30 0.34 23.63 25.94
CA GLU A 30 0.49 23.93 27.37
C GLU A 30 -0.49 25.00 27.92
N TYR A 31 -1.17 25.73 27.04
CA TYR A 31 -2.17 26.75 27.38
C TYR A 31 -3.61 26.24 27.25
N GLY A 32 -3.80 24.97 26.87
CA GLY A 32 -5.11 24.36 26.67
C GLY A 32 -5.76 24.71 25.32
N ASN A 33 -5.03 25.30 24.37
CA ASN A 33 -5.53 25.50 23.02
C ASN A 33 -5.35 24.22 22.20
N ARG A 34 -6.32 23.91 21.34
CA ARG A 34 -6.24 22.77 20.43
C ARG A 34 -5.08 22.99 19.47
N ARG A 35 -4.14 22.03 19.41
CA ARG A 35 -3.02 22.14 18.47
C ARG A 35 -3.53 22.11 17.04
N PRO A 36 -3.11 23.04 16.16
CA PRO A 36 -3.47 22.95 14.75
C PRO A 36 -2.82 21.70 14.14
N ILE A 37 -3.51 21.09 13.19
CA ILE A 37 -2.90 20.03 12.38
C ILE A 37 -1.85 20.70 11.50
N ASN A 38 -0.58 20.35 11.70
CA ASN A 38 0.52 20.87 10.90
C ASN A 38 0.50 20.22 9.52
N LEU A 39 -0.22 20.85 8.60
CA LEU A 39 -0.18 20.52 7.19
C LEU A 39 1.03 21.20 6.56
N PRO A 40 1.80 20.50 5.71
CA PRO A 40 2.87 21.14 4.96
C PRO A 40 2.29 22.29 4.13
N HIS A 41 2.84 23.49 4.32
CA HIS A 41 2.36 24.74 3.67
C HIS A 41 2.66 24.80 2.16
N SER A 42 3.45 23.87 1.63
CA SER A 42 3.92 23.85 0.24
C SER A 42 3.33 22.67 -0.53
N ASN A 43 3.01 22.88 -1.81
CA ASN A 43 2.81 21.79 -2.77
C ASN A 43 4.02 20.86 -2.70
N LEU A 44 3.80 19.62 -2.25
CA LEU A 44 4.83 18.59 -2.23
C LEU A 44 4.77 17.86 -3.58
N PRO A 45 5.67 18.16 -4.54
CA PRO A 45 5.67 17.49 -5.83
C PRO A 45 5.89 15.99 -5.66
N LEU A 46 4.93 15.22 -6.16
CA LEU A 46 5.08 13.79 -6.37
C LEU A 46 5.97 13.60 -7.61
N GLN A 47 7.21 13.15 -7.40
CA GLN A 47 8.11 12.86 -8.52
C GLN A 47 7.77 11.49 -9.09
N ARG A 48 7.34 11.47 -10.36
CA ARG A 48 7.17 10.21 -11.08
C ARG A 48 8.53 9.61 -11.41
N ILE A 49 8.77 8.38 -10.95
CA ILE A 49 10.04 7.66 -11.15
C ILE A 49 9.93 6.56 -12.19
N GLU A 50 8.75 5.97 -12.35
CA GLU A 50 8.53 4.81 -13.20
C GLU A 50 7.13 4.87 -13.79
N THR A 51 7.01 4.44 -15.04
CA THR A 51 5.73 4.29 -15.71
C THR A 51 5.56 2.83 -16.12
N ILE A 52 4.48 2.21 -15.65
CA ILE A 52 4.15 0.82 -15.95
C ILE A 52 2.93 0.78 -16.84
N ASP A 53 3.15 0.30 -18.05
CA ASP A 53 2.14 0.11 -19.08
C ASP A 53 2.45 -1.19 -19.82
N GLU A 54 1.49 -2.13 -19.85
CA GLU A 54 1.61 -3.33 -20.67
C GLU A 54 1.03 -3.05 -22.07
N PRO A 55 1.37 -3.85 -23.08
CA PRO A 55 2.44 -3.65 -24.03
C PRO A 55 2.05 -2.73 -25.22
N GLN A 56 2.30 -1.42 -25.14
CA GLN A 56 2.44 -0.64 -26.38
C GLN A 56 3.70 -1.04 -27.16
N ASP A 57 4.81 -1.36 -26.48
CA ASP A 57 6.10 -1.48 -27.18
C ASP A 57 6.52 -2.92 -27.49
N ARG A 58 6.07 -3.92 -26.71
CA ARG A 58 6.26 -5.34 -27.08
C ARG A 58 5.53 -5.68 -28.38
N ALA A 59 4.35 -5.10 -28.59
CA ALA A 59 3.54 -5.23 -29.80
C ALA A 59 4.02 -4.36 -30.98
N LYS A 60 4.75 -3.26 -30.74
CA LYS A 60 5.47 -2.53 -31.79
C LYS A 60 6.74 -3.28 -32.24
N ALA A 61 7.45 -3.90 -31.31
CA ALA A 61 8.69 -4.65 -31.57
C ALA A 61 8.45 -6.02 -32.25
N THR A 62 7.32 -6.67 -31.96
CA THR A 62 6.84 -7.80 -32.76
C THR A 62 5.95 -7.25 -33.87
N GLN A 63 6.43 -7.22 -35.12
CA GLN A 63 5.65 -6.83 -36.31
C GLN A 63 4.34 -7.63 -36.42
N LEU A 64 3.30 -7.27 -35.67
CA LEU A 64 1.99 -7.89 -35.73
C LEU A 64 1.11 -7.03 -36.64
N THR A 65 0.53 -7.74 -37.61
CA THR A 65 -0.38 -7.27 -38.66
C THR A 65 -1.52 -6.39 -38.15
N PHE A 66 -2.13 -5.64 -39.08
CA PHE A 66 -3.21 -4.65 -38.90
C PHE A 66 -4.32 -4.96 -37.87
N ASP A 67 -4.57 -6.23 -37.53
CA ASP A 67 -5.52 -6.63 -36.47
C ASP A 67 -5.07 -6.31 -35.03
N ALA A 68 -3.76 -6.18 -34.77
CA ALA A 68 -3.24 -5.86 -33.43
C ALA A 68 -3.48 -4.39 -33.02
N ILE A 69 -3.53 -3.47 -33.98
CA ILE A 69 -3.77 -2.03 -33.75
C ILE A 69 -5.24 -1.77 -33.37
N ALA A 70 -6.17 -2.60 -33.87
CA ALA A 70 -7.57 -2.55 -33.44
C ALA A 70 -7.76 -3.03 -32.00
N PHE A 71 -6.99 -4.03 -31.57
CA PHE A 71 -6.97 -4.54 -30.19
C PHE A 71 -6.37 -3.53 -29.18
N GLN A 72 -5.39 -2.73 -29.61
CA GLN A 72 -4.70 -1.74 -28.79
C GLN A 72 -5.58 -0.55 -28.35
N ARG A 73 -6.63 -0.21 -29.10
CA ARG A 73 -7.53 0.91 -28.71
C ARG A 73 -8.64 0.50 -27.72
N SER A 74 -8.86 -0.79 -27.50
CA SER A 74 -9.97 -1.29 -26.65
C SER A 74 -9.56 -1.84 -25.29
N ALA A 75 -8.26 -2.02 -25.01
CA ALA A 75 -7.80 -2.63 -23.75
C ALA A 75 -7.67 -1.63 -22.58
N HIS A 76 -7.59 -0.32 -22.83
CA HIS A 76 -7.49 0.67 -21.75
C HIS A 76 -8.85 1.29 -21.42
N ARG A 77 -9.16 1.40 -20.12
CA ARG A 77 -10.45 1.91 -19.65
C ARG A 77 -10.63 3.42 -19.83
N ASP A 78 -9.58 4.21 -19.60
CA ASP A 78 -9.55 5.67 -19.70
C ASP A 78 -8.09 6.19 -19.63
N ASP A 79 -7.91 7.52 -19.75
CA ASP A 79 -6.60 8.18 -19.65
C ASP A 79 -6.09 8.32 -18.20
N PHE A 80 -6.82 7.79 -17.20
CA PHE A 80 -6.40 7.87 -15.81
C PHE A 80 -5.33 6.82 -15.53
N ARG A 81 -4.13 7.27 -15.14
CA ARG A 81 -3.08 6.40 -14.62
C ARG A 81 -3.25 6.24 -13.13
N ASN A 82 -3.36 5.00 -12.67
CA ASN A 82 -3.38 4.71 -11.25
C ASN A 82 -2.03 5.11 -10.61
N MET A 83 -2.01 5.30 -9.29
CA MET A 83 -0.85 5.87 -8.61
C MET A 83 -0.39 4.96 -7.48
N LEU A 84 0.86 4.51 -7.54
CA LEU A 84 1.54 3.86 -6.41
C LEU A 84 2.61 4.82 -5.86
N ILE A 85 2.45 5.28 -4.63
CA ILE A 85 3.28 6.33 -4.05
C ILE A 85 4.15 5.74 -2.94
N TRP A 86 5.46 5.87 -3.10
CA TRP A 86 6.45 5.57 -2.08
C TRP A 86 6.75 6.81 -1.24
N GLY A 87 6.47 6.76 0.06
CA GLY A 87 6.80 7.82 1.02
C GLY A 87 5.89 7.84 2.24
N ASP A 88 6.14 8.76 3.18
CA ASP A 88 5.25 8.96 4.33
C ASP A 88 3.83 9.32 3.86
N ASN A 89 2.87 8.58 4.40
CA ASN A 89 1.48 8.70 3.98
C ASN A 89 0.82 10.00 4.43
N LYS A 90 1.19 10.63 5.56
CA LYS A 90 0.66 11.95 5.91
C LYS A 90 1.07 12.99 4.87
N LEU A 91 2.34 12.99 4.47
CA LEU A 91 2.85 13.91 3.45
C LEU A 91 2.27 13.62 2.07
N ALA A 92 2.18 12.35 1.66
CA ALA A 92 1.57 11.96 0.39
C ALA A 92 0.08 12.33 0.33
N LEU A 93 -0.68 12.09 1.41
CA LEU A 93 -2.09 12.50 1.50
C LEU A 93 -2.24 14.03 1.40
N ALA A 94 -1.34 14.79 2.03
CA ALA A 94 -1.33 16.26 1.91
C ALA A 94 -1.06 16.71 0.46
N ALA A 95 -0.12 16.06 -0.24
CA ALA A 95 0.16 16.32 -1.66
C ALA A 95 -1.06 16.04 -2.56
N LEU A 96 -1.82 14.97 -2.26
CA LEU A 96 -3.00 14.59 -3.04
C LEU A 96 -4.15 15.59 -2.92
N LEU A 97 -4.23 16.39 -1.85
CA LEU A 97 -5.32 17.35 -1.65
C LEU A 97 -5.46 18.36 -2.79
N GLU A 98 -4.37 18.73 -3.45
CA GLU A 98 -4.41 19.68 -4.57
C GLU A 98 -5.26 19.16 -5.72
N ARG A 99 -5.13 17.87 -6.06
CA ARG A 99 -5.80 17.27 -7.22
C ARG A 99 -7.05 16.46 -6.87
N TYR A 100 -7.10 15.88 -5.67
CA TYR A 100 -8.07 14.84 -5.28
C TYR A 100 -8.97 15.21 -4.10
N ARG A 101 -8.91 16.44 -3.57
CA ARG A 101 -9.87 16.89 -2.54
C ARG A 101 -11.30 16.68 -3.03
N GLY A 102 -12.11 15.97 -2.23
CA GLY A 102 -13.50 15.69 -2.57
C GLY A 102 -13.73 14.66 -3.68
N LYS A 103 -12.73 13.87 -4.08
CA LYS A 103 -12.80 12.99 -5.28
C LYS A 103 -12.59 11.51 -5.02
N VAL A 104 -12.26 11.10 -3.80
CA VAL A 104 -12.05 9.69 -3.46
C VAL A 104 -13.37 9.08 -3.00
N ASP A 105 -13.82 8.01 -3.63
CA ASP A 105 -15.15 7.44 -3.36
C ASP A 105 -15.10 6.35 -2.28
N LEU A 106 -13.97 5.67 -2.16
CA LEU A 106 -13.78 4.64 -1.15
C LEU A 106 -12.37 4.67 -0.58
N ILE A 107 -12.27 4.62 0.73
CA ILE A 107 -11.01 4.46 1.45
C ILE A 107 -11.06 3.16 2.25
N TYR A 108 -10.05 2.32 2.11
CA TYR A 108 -9.77 1.23 3.04
C TYR A 108 -8.38 1.46 3.62
N ILE A 109 -8.28 1.41 4.94
CA ILE A 109 -6.99 1.47 5.63
C ILE A 109 -6.87 0.35 6.65
N ASP A 110 -5.68 -0.23 6.71
CA ASP A 110 -5.25 -1.23 7.69
C ASP A 110 -4.00 -0.70 8.39
N PRO A 111 -4.15 0.32 9.26
CA PRO A 111 -3.03 0.89 9.99
C PRO A 111 -2.38 -0.19 10.87
N PRO A 112 -1.10 -0.02 11.26
CA PRO A 112 -0.49 -0.91 12.26
C PRO A 112 -1.38 -0.98 13.50
N PHE A 113 -1.48 -2.16 14.10
CA PHE A 113 -2.05 -2.25 15.43
C PHE A 113 -1.00 -1.73 16.42
N ASP A 114 -1.42 -1.15 17.54
CA ASP A 114 -0.55 -0.72 18.66
C ASP A 114 0.07 -1.95 19.38
N VAL A 115 0.48 -2.97 18.62
CA VAL A 115 1.20 -4.15 19.08
C VAL A 115 2.66 -3.77 19.14
N GLY A 116 3.32 -4.03 20.27
CA GLY A 116 4.78 -4.12 20.32
C GLY A 116 5.28 -5.38 19.60
N ALA A 117 4.67 -5.72 18.46
CA ALA A 117 5.03 -6.87 17.68
C ALA A 117 6.22 -6.50 16.81
N ASP A 118 7.25 -7.33 16.88
CA ASP A 118 8.32 -7.37 15.90
C ASP A 118 7.71 -7.75 14.55
N PHE A 119 7.51 -6.75 13.68
CA PHE A 119 7.10 -6.99 12.29
C PHE A 119 8.32 -7.48 11.50
N THR A 120 8.62 -8.77 11.61
CA THR A 120 9.62 -9.44 10.78
C THR A 120 8.95 -9.98 9.51
N MET A 121 9.58 -9.78 8.36
CA MET A 121 9.14 -10.29 7.07
C MET A 121 10.11 -11.36 6.59
N GLN A 122 9.62 -12.50 6.10
CA GLN A 122 10.51 -13.49 5.50
C GLN A 122 10.74 -13.16 4.02
N VAL A 123 12.00 -12.95 3.67
CA VAL A 123 12.47 -12.65 2.32
C VAL A 123 13.18 -13.88 1.77
N GLN A 124 12.75 -14.35 0.60
CA GLN A 124 13.36 -15.54 0.00
C GLN A 124 14.50 -15.19 -0.96
N ILE A 125 15.57 -15.99 -0.98
CA ILE A 125 16.78 -15.76 -1.79
C ILE A 125 17.09 -16.98 -2.67
N GLY A 126 17.33 -16.76 -3.98
CA GLY A 126 17.70 -17.81 -4.95
C GLY A 126 16.58 -18.77 -5.37
N ASP A 127 16.92 -19.89 -5.98
CA ASP A 127 15.93 -20.89 -6.46
C ASP A 127 15.54 -21.92 -5.38
N GLU A 128 16.41 -22.16 -4.40
CA GLU A 128 16.32 -23.30 -3.47
C GLU A 128 15.40 -23.07 -2.24
N GLY A 129 14.67 -21.96 -2.18
CA GLY A 129 13.66 -21.75 -1.13
C GLY A 129 14.19 -21.21 0.20
N GLU A 130 15.48 -20.89 0.31
CA GLU A 130 16.04 -20.29 1.53
C GLU A 130 15.42 -18.92 1.84
N ALA A 131 15.10 -18.68 3.11
CA ALA A 131 14.42 -17.49 3.59
C ALA A 131 15.20 -16.82 4.74
N VAL A 132 15.19 -15.50 4.74
CA VAL A 132 15.93 -14.61 5.64
C VAL A 132 14.94 -13.63 6.27
N GLU A 133 15.07 -13.32 7.55
CA GLU A 133 14.13 -12.44 8.24
C GLU A 133 14.49 -10.96 8.07
N LYS A 134 13.80 -10.25 7.17
CA LYS A 134 13.86 -8.78 7.07
C LYS A 134 13.15 -8.13 8.26
N GLU A 135 13.95 -7.56 9.15
CA GLU A 135 13.50 -6.58 10.14
C GLU A 135 13.11 -5.28 9.38
N GLN A 136 11.94 -4.70 9.67
CA GLN A 136 11.65 -3.35 9.18
C GLN A 136 12.67 -2.37 9.76
N SER A 137 13.11 -1.39 8.96
CA SER A 137 14.01 -0.36 9.46
C SER A 137 13.35 0.34 10.65
N ILE A 138 14.10 0.76 11.66
CA ILE A 138 13.47 1.47 12.77
C ILE A 138 12.85 2.76 12.24
N LEU A 139 13.20 3.33 11.08
CA LEU A 139 12.45 4.45 10.49
C LEU A 139 11.05 4.09 9.96
N GLU A 140 10.91 2.94 9.29
CA GLU A 140 9.61 2.30 9.02
C GLU A 140 8.89 2.03 10.36
N ALA A 141 9.64 1.61 11.38
CA ALA A 141 9.15 1.43 12.72
C ALA A 141 9.07 2.71 13.57
N VAL A 142 9.53 3.91 13.14
CA VAL A 142 9.67 5.24 13.83
C VAL A 142 8.60 6.17 13.30
N ALA A 143 8.21 6.06 12.03
CA ALA A 143 6.84 6.37 11.65
C ALA A 143 5.85 5.66 12.60
N TYR A 144 6.22 4.48 13.10
CA TYR A 144 5.53 3.76 14.18
C TYR A 144 6.09 3.96 15.61
N ARG A 145 7.29 4.54 15.81
CA ARG A 145 8.05 4.58 17.11
C ARG A 145 8.32 5.97 17.67
N ASP A 146 8.47 7.02 16.86
CA ASP A 146 8.32 8.40 17.37
C ASP A 146 6.88 8.61 17.88
N THR A 147 6.01 7.67 17.48
CA THR A 147 4.67 7.47 17.95
C THR A 147 4.59 6.64 19.26
N TRP A 148 5.66 6.00 19.73
CA TRP A 148 5.63 5.03 20.83
C TRP A 148 6.39 5.43 22.10
N GLY A 149 7.15 6.53 22.08
CA GLY A 149 7.79 7.05 23.30
C GLY A 149 6.78 7.37 24.42
N LYS A 150 5.49 7.50 24.06
CA LYS A 150 4.34 7.75 24.94
C LYS A 150 3.22 6.71 24.80
N GLY A 151 3.47 5.58 24.13
CA GLY A 151 2.49 4.53 23.88
C GLY A 151 1.29 4.99 23.04
N THR A 152 0.08 4.70 23.52
CA THR A 152 -1.20 4.95 22.85
C THR A 152 -1.38 6.40 22.36
N ASP A 153 -0.92 7.41 23.11
CA ASP A 153 -1.21 8.83 22.82
C ASP A 153 -0.70 9.28 21.46
N SER A 154 0.52 8.90 21.11
CA SER A 154 1.03 9.33 19.82
C SER A 154 0.39 8.54 18.68
N TYR A 155 -0.03 7.28 18.89
CA TYR A 155 -0.79 6.53 17.87
C TYR A 155 -2.10 7.25 17.55
N LEU A 156 -2.78 7.74 18.58
CA LEU A 156 -3.96 8.59 18.44
C LEU A 156 -3.64 9.86 17.65
N HIS A 157 -2.53 10.53 17.94
CA HIS A 157 -2.11 11.70 17.17
C HIS A 157 -1.84 11.38 15.69
N MET A 158 -1.08 10.32 15.40
CA MET A 158 -0.75 9.84 14.06
C MET A 158 -2.00 9.56 13.24
N MET A 159 -2.97 8.85 13.83
CA MET A 159 -4.23 8.50 13.19
C MET A 159 -5.15 9.70 13.02
N TYR A 160 -5.24 10.58 14.02
CA TYR A 160 -6.06 11.78 13.96
C TYR A 160 -5.67 12.70 12.79
N GLU A 161 -4.37 12.94 12.58
CA GLU A 161 -3.88 13.74 11.45
C GLU A 161 -4.24 13.12 10.10
N ARG A 162 -4.04 11.80 9.96
CA ARG A 162 -4.34 11.05 8.73
C ARG A 162 -5.83 10.99 8.43
N LEU A 163 -6.66 10.67 9.42
CA LEU A 163 -8.12 10.62 9.28
C LEU A 163 -8.69 11.98 8.85
N THR A 164 -8.12 13.08 9.35
CA THR A 164 -8.52 14.43 8.92
C THR A 164 -8.21 14.66 7.43
N LEU A 165 -7.03 14.27 6.97
CA LEU A 165 -6.66 14.34 5.55
C LEU A 165 -7.54 13.45 4.67
N LEU A 166 -7.80 12.21 5.11
CA LEU A 166 -8.64 11.25 4.39
C LEU A 166 -10.07 11.76 4.24
N ARG A 167 -10.64 12.41 5.28
CA ARG A 167 -11.96 13.05 5.22
C ARG A 167 -12.03 14.14 4.15
N GLU A 168 -10.97 14.94 3.99
CA GLU A 168 -10.90 15.99 2.97
C GLU A 168 -10.77 15.42 1.55
N LEU A 169 -10.14 14.27 1.39
CA LEU A 169 -10.01 13.58 0.10
C LEU A 169 -11.32 12.88 -0.33
N LEU A 170 -12.12 12.39 0.62
CA LEU A 170 -13.37 11.71 0.31
C LEU A 170 -14.37 12.59 -0.46
N SER A 171 -15.03 12.01 -1.45
CA SER A 171 -16.23 12.59 -2.08
C SER A 171 -17.40 12.61 -1.09
N ASP A 172 -18.40 13.46 -1.34
CA ASP A 172 -19.53 13.61 -0.41
C ASP A 172 -20.37 12.34 -0.24
N THR A 173 -20.29 11.44 -1.22
CA THR A 173 -20.91 10.11 -1.20
C THR A 173 -19.97 8.99 -0.75
N GLY A 174 -18.72 9.32 -0.44
CA GLY A 174 -17.67 8.35 -0.19
C GLY A 174 -17.68 7.78 1.22
N SER A 175 -17.11 6.57 1.34
CA SER A 175 -17.03 5.81 2.58
C SER A 175 -15.58 5.46 2.95
N ILE A 176 -15.30 5.34 4.24
CA ILE A 176 -14.03 4.86 4.80
C ILE A 176 -14.25 3.61 5.65
N TYR A 177 -13.36 2.63 5.47
CA TYR A 177 -13.25 1.42 6.26
C TYR A 177 -11.90 1.43 6.99
N VAL A 178 -11.95 1.39 8.32
CA VAL A 178 -10.76 1.36 9.18
C VAL A 178 -10.68 0.01 9.86
N HIS A 179 -9.68 -0.80 9.49
CA HIS A 179 -9.41 -2.09 10.12
C HIS A 179 -8.64 -1.88 11.43
N CYS A 180 -9.07 -2.51 12.51
CA CYS A 180 -8.35 -2.51 13.77
C CYS A 180 -8.60 -3.77 14.60
N ASP A 181 -7.62 -4.11 15.44
CA ASP A 181 -7.82 -5.14 16.46
C ASP A 181 -8.64 -4.62 17.66
N TRP A 182 -8.95 -5.54 18.57
CA TRP A 182 -9.74 -5.28 19.78
C TRP A 182 -9.13 -4.24 20.74
N ARG A 183 -7.81 -3.97 20.65
CA ARG A 183 -7.12 -3.09 21.61
C ARG A 183 -7.36 -1.63 21.27
N MET A 184 -7.41 -1.30 19.98
CA MET A 184 -7.50 0.10 19.52
C MET A 184 -8.89 0.49 19.02
N ASN A 185 -9.82 -0.46 18.81
CA ASN A 185 -11.17 -0.19 18.29
C ASN A 185 -11.86 1.00 18.99
N TYR A 186 -11.93 0.98 20.34
CA TYR A 186 -12.70 1.99 21.08
C TYR A 186 -12.09 3.41 20.99
N LEU A 187 -10.77 3.50 20.93
CA LEU A 187 -10.06 4.77 20.79
C LEU A 187 -10.14 5.30 19.35
N LEU A 188 -9.92 4.43 18.37
CA LEU A 188 -10.06 4.78 16.95
C LEU A 188 -11.48 5.23 16.64
N ARG A 189 -12.50 4.50 17.11
CA ARG A 189 -13.91 4.89 16.92
C ARG A 189 -14.19 6.27 17.51
N SER A 190 -13.60 6.60 18.66
CA SER A 190 -13.75 7.92 19.30
C SER A 190 -13.13 9.04 18.47
N ILE A 191 -11.95 8.80 17.89
CA ILE A 191 -11.28 9.75 16.98
C ILE A 191 -12.06 9.92 15.68
N ILE A 192 -12.53 8.81 15.09
CA ILE A 192 -13.29 8.85 13.84
C ILE A 192 -14.61 9.59 14.06
N ASN A 193 -15.31 9.38 15.19
CA ASN A 193 -16.49 10.18 15.57
C ASN A 193 -16.21 11.68 15.58
N GLU A 194 -15.06 12.09 16.12
CA GLU A 194 -14.66 13.50 16.18
C GLU A 194 -14.40 14.08 14.78
N VAL A 195 -13.78 13.31 13.90
CA VAL A 195 -13.42 13.73 12.53
C VAL A 195 -14.63 13.68 11.58
N PHE A 196 -15.40 12.60 11.59
CA PHE A 196 -16.48 12.32 10.63
C PHE A 196 -17.88 12.67 11.13
N ASN A 197 -18.05 13.01 12.41
CA ASN A 197 -19.33 13.10 13.12
C ASN A 197 -19.96 11.73 13.37
N THR A 198 -20.46 11.53 14.60
CA THR A 198 -21.14 10.32 15.06
C THR A 198 -22.35 9.93 14.19
N ASP A 199 -23.06 10.92 13.64
CA ASP A 199 -24.23 10.66 12.79
C ASP A 199 -23.85 9.90 11.51
N CYS A 200 -22.60 10.03 11.05
CA CYS A 200 -22.09 9.37 9.85
C CYS A 200 -21.47 7.98 10.13
N PHE A 201 -21.62 7.45 11.34
CA PHE A 201 -21.26 6.06 11.65
C PHE A 201 -22.23 5.09 10.97
N ASN A 202 -21.71 4.15 10.17
CA ASN A 202 -22.55 3.18 9.48
C ASN A 202 -22.57 1.82 10.19
N SER A 203 -21.40 1.24 10.50
CA SER A 203 -21.32 -0.12 11.04
C SER A 203 -19.98 -0.41 11.73
N ASP A 204 -20.00 -1.32 12.69
CA ASP A 204 -18.81 -1.99 13.23
C ASP A 204 -18.85 -3.46 12.78
N ILE A 205 -18.05 -3.79 11.77
CA ILE A 205 -18.07 -5.10 11.12
C ILE A 205 -17.08 -6.02 11.82
N ILE A 206 -17.55 -7.17 12.30
CA ILE A 206 -16.75 -8.18 12.97
C ILE A 206 -16.27 -9.21 11.95
N TRP A 207 -14.98 -9.23 11.66
CA TRP A 207 -14.37 -10.19 10.74
C TRP A 207 -13.65 -11.30 11.48
N LYS A 208 -14.13 -12.55 11.32
CA LYS A 208 -13.54 -13.73 11.96
C LYS A 208 -12.27 -14.19 11.23
N LYS A 209 -11.12 -13.69 11.69
CA LYS A 209 -9.79 -14.04 11.15
C LYS A 209 -9.29 -15.44 11.54
N ILE A 210 -9.80 -16.09 12.59
CA ILE A 210 -9.31 -17.42 13.00
C ILE A 210 -10.41 -18.47 12.87
N ARG A 211 -10.12 -19.56 12.13
CA ARG A 211 -11.03 -20.71 11.99
C ARG A 211 -11.19 -21.50 13.28
N VAL A 212 -10.08 -21.84 13.93
CA VAL A 212 -10.03 -22.70 15.12
C VAL A 212 -9.17 -22.04 16.20
N VAL A 213 -9.72 -21.88 17.40
CA VAL A 213 -9.00 -21.35 18.55
C VAL A 213 -7.88 -22.32 18.94
N LYS A 214 -6.68 -21.81 19.25
CA LYS A 214 -5.60 -22.64 19.79
C LYS A 214 -6.03 -23.20 21.15
N ALA A 215 -6.02 -24.53 21.28
CA ALA A 215 -6.46 -25.24 22.48
C ALA A 215 -5.69 -24.90 23.77
N GLN A 216 -4.53 -24.23 23.64
CA GLN A 216 -3.63 -23.87 24.74
C GLN A 216 -3.97 -22.51 25.38
N SER A 217 -5.03 -21.82 24.95
CA SER A 217 -5.41 -20.54 25.57
C SER A 217 -6.05 -20.76 26.94
N SER A 218 -5.62 -19.99 27.93
CA SER A 218 -6.20 -19.95 29.28
C SER A 218 -7.48 -19.10 29.38
N GLY A 219 -7.94 -18.51 28.27
CA GLY A 219 -9.13 -17.65 28.23
C GLY A 219 -9.88 -17.74 26.88
N PHE A 220 -10.78 -16.79 26.63
CA PHE A 220 -11.46 -16.71 25.34
C PHE A 220 -10.45 -16.40 24.22
N GLY A 221 -10.45 -17.21 23.17
CA GLY A 221 -9.61 -16.96 22.01
C GLY A 221 -10.02 -15.68 21.27
N ASN A 222 -9.07 -14.77 21.04
CA ASN A 222 -9.28 -13.66 20.11
C ASN A 222 -9.27 -14.22 18.68
N VAL A 223 -10.45 -14.27 18.06
CA VAL A 223 -10.64 -14.87 16.72
C VAL A 223 -11.13 -13.88 15.67
N HIS A 224 -11.31 -12.62 16.04
CA HIS A 224 -11.84 -11.59 15.15
C HIS A 224 -11.08 -10.27 15.31
N ASP A 225 -11.16 -9.49 14.25
CA ASP A 225 -10.85 -8.06 14.22
C ASP A 225 -12.11 -7.27 13.87
N SER A 226 -12.06 -5.96 14.05
CA SER A 226 -13.14 -5.03 13.73
C SER A 226 -12.80 -4.20 12.50
N ILE A 227 -13.79 -3.92 11.66
CA ILE A 227 -13.69 -3.03 10.52
C ILE A 227 -14.77 -1.96 10.69
N ILE A 228 -14.32 -0.76 11.04
CA ILE A 228 -15.20 0.36 11.35
C ILE A 228 -15.53 1.10 10.06
N MET A 229 -16.83 1.25 9.75
CA MET A 229 -17.31 1.95 8.57
C MET A 229 -17.93 3.31 8.92
N TYR A 230 -17.45 4.36 8.26
CA TYR A 230 -18.05 5.68 8.25
C TYR A 230 -18.24 6.17 6.82
N SER A 231 -19.20 7.06 6.64
CA SER A 231 -19.36 7.84 5.43
C SER A 231 -18.95 9.29 5.67
N LYS A 232 -18.61 10.04 4.61
CA LYS A 232 -18.35 11.47 4.75
C LYS A 232 -19.61 12.26 5.10
N SER A 233 -20.76 11.79 4.63
CA SER A 233 -22.08 12.38 4.87
C SER A 233 -23.15 11.29 5.03
N MET A 234 -24.38 11.69 5.34
CA MET A 234 -25.53 10.76 5.42
C MET A 234 -25.94 10.16 4.05
N ASN A 235 -25.41 10.69 2.95
CA ASN A 235 -25.76 10.27 1.59
C ASN A 235 -24.61 9.45 0.98
N ASN A 236 -24.41 8.21 1.43
CA ASN A 236 -23.30 7.38 0.97
C ASN A 236 -23.71 6.37 -0.11
N ILE A 237 -22.74 5.95 -0.93
CA ILE A 237 -22.91 4.78 -1.80
C ILE A 237 -22.93 3.51 -0.93
N PHE A 238 -24.00 2.72 -1.06
CA PHE A 238 -24.09 1.38 -0.46
C PHE A 238 -24.87 0.42 -1.35
N ASN A 239 -24.15 -0.48 -2.02
CA ASN A 239 -24.67 -1.56 -2.82
C ASN A 239 -24.84 -2.80 -1.92
N GLN A 240 -26.09 -3.25 -1.72
CA GLN A 240 -26.38 -4.41 -0.88
C GLN A 240 -25.67 -5.67 -1.38
N GLN A 241 -24.85 -6.28 -0.52
CA GLN A 241 -24.16 -7.53 -0.81
C GLN A 241 -24.95 -8.74 -0.33
N PHE A 242 -24.74 -9.88 -1.01
CA PHE A 242 -25.43 -11.13 -0.75
C PHE A 242 -24.44 -12.31 -0.68
N THR A 243 -24.72 -13.28 0.17
CA THR A 243 -24.00 -14.56 0.28
C THR A 243 -24.95 -15.73 0.03
N ALA A 244 -24.41 -16.91 -0.25
CA ALA A 244 -25.22 -18.12 -0.35
C ALA A 244 -25.85 -18.46 1.00
N GLN A 245 -27.08 -18.94 0.99
CA GLN A 245 -27.68 -19.53 2.20
C GLN A 245 -26.92 -20.78 2.63
N ASN A 246 -26.94 -21.08 3.94
CA ASN A 246 -26.39 -22.33 4.44
C ASN A 246 -27.39 -23.49 4.26
N SER A 247 -26.86 -24.72 4.22
CA SER A 247 -27.69 -25.93 4.08
C SER A 247 -28.70 -26.11 5.21
N ASP A 248 -28.40 -25.62 6.41
CA ASP A 248 -29.34 -25.63 7.54
C ASP A 248 -30.55 -24.70 7.32
N TYR A 249 -30.40 -23.62 6.57
CA TYR A 249 -31.51 -22.76 6.19
C TYR A 249 -32.45 -23.47 5.21
N GLU A 250 -31.91 -24.27 4.28
CA GLU A 250 -32.74 -25.06 3.36
C GLU A 250 -33.63 -26.08 4.07
N LYS A 251 -33.20 -26.57 5.25
CA LYS A 251 -34.00 -27.48 6.08
C LYS A 251 -35.29 -26.83 6.62
N LYS A 252 -35.36 -25.49 6.68
CA LYS A 252 -36.57 -24.77 7.09
C LYS A 252 -37.70 -24.85 6.05
N PHE A 253 -37.38 -25.17 4.79
CA PHE A 253 -38.35 -25.31 3.70
C PHE A 253 -38.85 -26.75 3.65
N ASP A 254 -39.66 -27.11 4.63
CA ASP A 254 -40.18 -28.46 4.90
C ASP A 254 -41.46 -28.79 4.13
N LYS A 255 -42.12 -27.80 3.53
CA LYS A 255 -43.34 -27.99 2.75
C LYS A 255 -43.08 -28.01 1.25
N ILE A 256 -43.92 -28.76 0.52
CA ILE A 256 -43.91 -28.84 -0.94
C ILE A 256 -45.28 -28.41 -1.45
N GLU A 257 -45.30 -27.48 -2.40
CA GLU A 257 -46.52 -27.06 -3.06
C GLU A 257 -46.91 -28.10 -4.12
N SER A 258 -48.08 -28.73 -3.95
CA SER A 258 -48.50 -29.87 -4.76
C SER A 258 -48.67 -29.54 -6.25
N SER A 259 -49.05 -28.31 -6.60
CA SER A 259 -49.26 -27.88 -7.98
C SER A 259 -47.97 -27.59 -8.74
N THR A 260 -46.92 -27.17 -8.05
CA THR A 260 -45.67 -26.67 -8.67
C THR A 260 -44.44 -27.51 -8.32
N GLY A 261 -44.53 -28.35 -7.29
CA GLY A 261 -43.40 -29.09 -6.70
C GLY A 261 -42.42 -28.22 -5.92
N ARG A 262 -42.68 -26.91 -5.77
CA ARG A 262 -41.74 -25.97 -5.15
C ARG A 262 -41.72 -26.13 -3.63
N ARG A 263 -40.52 -26.09 -3.05
CA ARG A 263 -40.32 -26.13 -1.60
C ARG A 263 -40.55 -24.75 -0.98
N TYR A 264 -41.30 -24.67 0.11
CA TYR A 264 -41.58 -23.43 0.83
C TYR A 264 -41.55 -23.62 2.35
N GLN A 265 -41.43 -22.51 3.08
CA GLN A 265 -41.65 -22.43 4.53
C GLN A 265 -42.75 -21.40 4.82
N LEU A 266 -43.37 -21.50 6.00
CA LEU A 266 -44.34 -20.51 6.46
C LEU A 266 -43.68 -19.49 7.38
N VAL A 267 -43.72 -18.21 7.02
CA VAL A 267 -43.19 -17.11 7.84
C VAL A 267 -44.29 -16.24 8.43
N SER A 268 -43.98 -15.65 9.58
CA SER A 268 -44.88 -14.74 10.29
C SER A 268 -45.15 -13.47 9.50
N LEU A 269 -46.40 -13.01 9.55
CA LEU A 269 -46.83 -11.71 9.01
C LEU A 269 -47.01 -10.65 10.11
N ILE A 270 -46.60 -10.95 11.33
CA ILE A 270 -46.70 -10.06 12.50
C ILE A 270 -45.32 -9.78 13.11
N GLN A 271 -45.14 -8.55 13.60
CA GLN A 271 -43.96 -8.07 14.33
C GLN A 271 -44.41 -7.28 15.57
N GLU A 272 -43.55 -7.17 16.59
CA GLU A 272 -43.79 -6.36 17.79
C GLU A 272 -44.14 -4.90 17.42
N GLY A 273 -45.08 -4.29 18.12
CA GLY A 273 -45.56 -2.93 17.88
C GLY A 273 -47.04 -2.75 18.23
N GLN A 274 -47.68 -1.74 17.66
CA GLN A 274 -49.14 -1.61 17.74
C GLN A 274 -49.67 -1.37 16.33
N GLY A 275 -50.60 -2.21 15.90
CA GLY A 275 -51.12 -2.16 14.54
C GLY A 275 -52.61 -2.35 14.46
N GLU A 276 -53.17 -1.82 13.39
CA GLU A 276 -54.59 -1.93 13.09
C GLU A 276 -54.93 -3.28 12.47
N ALA A 277 -56.22 -3.60 12.44
CA ALA A 277 -56.72 -4.77 11.73
C ALA A 277 -56.50 -4.64 10.22
N ARG A 278 -56.29 -5.79 9.56
CA ARG A 278 -56.17 -5.88 8.10
C ARG A 278 -57.13 -6.93 7.56
N LYS A 279 -57.51 -6.81 6.30
CA LYS A 279 -58.31 -7.81 5.58
C LYS A 279 -57.40 -8.86 4.95
N PHE A 280 -57.79 -10.12 5.07
CA PHE A 280 -57.19 -11.25 4.37
C PHE A 280 -58.31 -11.96 3.59
N GLY A 281 -58.55 -11.48 2.36
CA GLY A 281 -59.79 -11.79 1.64
C GLY A 281 -60.99 -11.19 2.36
N GLU A 282 -62.00 -12.01 2.66
CA GLU A 282 -63.22 -11.58 3.35
C GLU A 282 -63.04 -11.44 4.88
N LYS A 283 -61.95 -11.96 5.45
CA LYS A 283 -61.71 -11.99 6.90
C LYS A 283 -60.98 -10.74 7.36
N VAL A 284 -61.53 -10.04 8.37
CA VAL A 284 -60.82 -8.98 9.09
C VAL A 284 -60.09 -9.60 10.28
N LEU A 285 -58.76 -9.40 10.35
CA LEU A 285 -57.94 -9.94 11.42
C LEU A 285 -57.20 -8.84 12.17
N HIS A 286 -57.27 -8.90 13.50
CA HIS A 286 -56.48 -8.06 14.40
C HIS A 286 -55.13 -8.73 14.64
N PRO A 287 -54.02 -7.97 14.64
CA PRO A 287 -52.76 -8.50 15.13
C PRO A 287 -52.90 -8.79 16.64
N GLY A 288 -52.10 -9.72 17.15
CA GLY A 288 -52.07 -10.00 18.59
C GLY A 288 -51.71 -8.75 19.41
N ALA A 289 -52.07 -8.72 20.70
CA ALA A 289 -51.71 -7.62 21.58
C ALA A 289 -50.19 -7.36 21.56
N GLY A 290 -49.80 -6.10 21.40
CA GLY A 290 -48.39 -5.71 21.25
C GLY A 290 -47.78 -6.05 19.89
N LYS A 291 -48.60 -6.29 18.85
CA LYS A 291 -48.11 -6.57 17.49
C LYS A 291 -48.79 -5.72 16.42
N HIS A 292 -48.18 -5.68 15.24
CA HIS A 292 -48.74 -5.13 14.01
C HIS A 292 -48.49 -6.07 12.82
N TRP A 293 -49.25 -5.89 11.74
CA TRP A 293 -49.03 -6.60 10.47
C TRP A 293 -47.86 -5.98 9.70
N ILE A 294 -46.94 -6.82 9.22
CA ILE A 294 -45.72 -6.40 8.51
C ILE A 294 -46.05 -5.78 7.13
N TRP A 295 -47.17 -6.18 6.51
CA TRP A 295 -47.55 -5.76 5.16
C TRP A 295 -48.70 -4.75 5.16
N SER A 296 -48.68 -3.84 4.18
CA SER A 296 -49.83 -2.97 3.88
C SER A 296 -51.01 -3.79 3.37
N GLN A 297 -52.20 -3.19 3.35
CA GLN A 297 -53.39 -3.84 2.83
C GLN A 297 -53.22 -4.23 1.35
N GLU A 298 -52.67 -3.33 0.50
CA GLU A 298 -52.49 -3.64 -0.92
C GLU A 298 -51.58 -4.85 -1.14
N ARG A 299 -50.50 -4.94 -0.35
CA ARG A 299 -49.56 -6.06 -0.44
C ARG A 299 -50.18 -7.38 0.04
N ILE A 300 -51.04 -7.34 1.06
CA ILE A 300 -51.79 -8.52 1.51
C ILE A 300 -52.76 -8.97 0.41
N ASP A 301 -53.52 -8.05 -0.18
CA ASP A 301 -54.49 -8.36 -1.24
C ASP A 301 -53.80 -8.99 -2.45
N GLN A 302 -52.68 -8.42 -2.90
CA GLN A 302 -51.88 -9.01 -3.99
C GLN A 302 -51.33 -10.39 -3.61
N ALA A 303 -50.81 -10.57 -2.40
CA ALA A 303 -50.29 -11.86 -1.95
C ALA A 303 -51.39 -12.93 -1.81
N MET A 304 -52.64 -12.54 -1.53
CA MET A 304 -53.78 -13.45 -1.56
C MET A 304 -54.08 -13.91 -2.99
N ILE A 305 -54.05 -13.00 -3.96
CA ILE A 305 -54.23 -13.31 -5.40
C ILE A 305 -53.12 -14.26 -5.88
N ASP A 306 -51.88 -13.98 -5.48
CA ASP A 306 -50.70 -14.76 -5.87
C ASP A 306 -50.60 -16.11 -5.13
N GLY A 307 -51.54 -16.43 -4.24
CA GLY A 307 -51.54 -17.68 -3.47
C GLY A 307 -50.39 -17.80 -2.45
N LEU A 308 -49.81 -16.66 -2.06
CA LEU A 308 -48.66 -16.56 -1.16
C LEU A 308 -49.04 -16.57 0.33
N ILE A 309 -50.33 -16.59 0.66
CA ILE A 309 -50.81 -16.63 2.05
C ILE A 309 -51.46 -17.98 2.35
N GLU A 310 -51.04 -18.58 3.45
CA GLU A 310 -51.59 -19.83 3.98
C GLU A 310 -52.04 -19.62 5.43
N PHE A 311 -53.26 -20.04 5.75
CA PHE A 311 -53.78 -19.98 7.11
C PHE A 311 -53.38 -21.25 7.88
N THR A 312 -52.86 -21.08 9.09
CA THR A 312 -52.64 -22.22 9.98
C THR A 312 -53.96 -22.81 10.46
N SER A 313 -53.94 -24.01 11.05
CA SER A 313 -55.13 -24.63 11.68
C SER A 313 -55.79 -23.75 12.74
N GLY A 314 -55.01 -22.89 13.41
CA GLY A 314 -55.50 -21.89 14.36
C GLY A 314 -56.04 -20.60 13.72
N GLY A 315 -56.09 -20.51 12.39
CA GLY A 315 -56.64 -19.36 11.67
C GLY A 315 -55.69 -18.17 11.51
N SER A 316 -54.41 -18.30 11.88
CA SER A 316 -53.43 -17.22 11.71
C SER A 316 -52.84 -17.25 10.29
N PRO A 317 -52.82 -16.12 9.56
CA PRO A 317 -52.22 -16.06 8.23
C PRO A 317 -50.69 -16.08 8.32
N ARG A 318 -50.07 -16.86 7.44
CA ARG A 318 -48.62 -16.94 7.25
C ARG A 318 -48.30 -16.72 5.78
N LYS A 319 -47.13 -16.16 5.51
CA LYS A 319 -46.60 -16.03 4.15
C LYS A 319 -45.88 -17.32 3.76
N LYS A 320 -46.15 -17.84 2.56
CA LYS A 320 -45.29 -18.82 1.89
C LYS A 320 -44.02 -18.13 1.40
N GLN A 321 -42.87 -18.57 1.88
CA GLN A 321 -41.57 -18.17 1.38
C GLN A 321 -40.94 -19.36 0.67
N TYR A 322 -40.71 -19.24 -0.64
CA TYR A 322 -40.15 -20.33 -1.45
C TYR A 322 -38.62 -20.36 -1.39
N LEU A 323 -38.06 -21.56 -1.44
CA LEU A 323 -36.61 -21.81 -1.35
C LEU A 323 -35.85 -21.23 -2.54
N ASP A 324 -36.37 -21.45 -3.74
CA ASP A 324 -35.81 -20.95 -5.00
C ASP A 324 -35.79 -19.42 -5.10
N GLN A 325 -36.64 -18.73 -4.33
CA GLN A 325 -36.68 -17.27 -4.19
C GLN A 325 -35.86 -16.75 -3.00
N SER A 326 -35.27 -17.64 -2.19
CA SER A 326 -34.57 -17.31 -0.95
C SER A 326 -33.14 -17.86 -0.93
N THR A 327 -32.52 -18.08 -2.09
CA THR A 327 -31.19 -18.70 -2.24
C THR A 327 -30.03 -17.84 -1.72
N GLN A 328 -30.28 -16.54 -1.53
CA GLN A 328 -29.30 -15.56 -1.08
C GLN A 328 -29.66 -15.01 0.31
N LYS A 329 -28.63 -14.78 1.12
CA LYS A 329 -28.69 -14.08 2.41
C LYS A 329 -28.08 -12.70 2.24
N ILE A 330 -28.73 -11.67 2.77
CA ILE A 330 -28.12 -10.35 2.92
C ILE A 330 -26.88 -10.48 3.83
N VAL A 331 -25.76 -9.92 3.37
CA VAL A 331 -24.55 -9.79 4.21
C VAL A 331 -24.86 -8.86 5.38
N ASP A 332 -24.59 -9.34 6.59
CA ASP A 332 -24.70 -8.59 7.84
C ASP A 332 -23.31 -8.09 8.29
N ASP A 333 -23.21 -7.59 9.52
CA ASP A 333 -21.98 -7.08 10.14
C ASP A 333 -21.11 -8.19 10.76
N LEU A 334 -21.47 -9.48 10.62
CA LEU A 334 -20.73 -10.61 11.18
C LEU A 334 -20.13 -11.50 10.06
N TRP A 335 -18.90 -11.19 9.67
CA TRP A 335 -18.24 -11.84 8.55
C TRP A 335 -17.43 -13.05 9.01
N ILE A 336 -18.08 -14.22 8.93
CA ILE A 336 -17.52 -15.52 9.35
C ILE A 336 -17.16 -16.44 8.18
N ASP A 337 -17.38 -15.98 6.96
CA ASP A 337 -17.23 -16.74 5.71
C ASP A 337 -16.00 -16.32 4.89
N VAL A 338 -15.39 -15.19 5.23
CA VAL A 338 -14.14 -14.72 4.63
C VAL A 338 -12.99 -15.04 5.58
N PHE A 339 -11.98 -15.76 5.10
CA PHE A 339 -10.86 -16.24 5.92
C PHE A 339 -9.54 -15.60 5.47
N PRO A 340 -8.53 -15.48 6.35
CA PRO A 340 -7.22 -14.98 5.94
C PRO A 340 -6.60 -15.82 4.84
N VAL A 341 -5.67 -15.20 4.13
CA VAL A 341 -4.89 -15.84 3.08
C VAL A 341 -4.13 -17.02 3.66
N ASN A 342 -4.32 -18.19 3.05
CA ASN A 342 -3.54 -19.37 3.38
C ASN A 342 -2.23 -19.38 2.57
N SER A 343 -1.20 -20.05 3.07
CA SER A 343 0.13 -20.05 2.43
C SER A 343 0.19 -20.81 1.11
N GLN A 344 -0.88 -21.50 0.71
CA GLN A 344 -1.02 -22.16 -0.60
C GLN A 344 -1.94 -21.38 -1.54
N ALA A 345 -2.48 -20.23 -1.12
CA ALA A 345 -3.46 -19.48 -1.88
C ALA A 345 -2.80 -18.87 -3.10
N ARG A 346 -3.53 -18.81 -4.22
CA ARG A 346 -3.01 -18.21 -5.46
C ARG A 346 -2.70 -16.72 -5.30
N GLU A 347 -3.42 -16.04 -4.41
CA GLU A 347 -3.25 -14.62 -4.11
C GLU A 347 -2.09 -14.32 -3.13
N ASP A 348 -1.51 -15.34 -2.48
CA ASP A 348 -0.48 -15.13 -1.45
C ASP A 348 0.82 -14.57 -2.05
N THR A 349 1.20 -13.38 -1.60
CA THR A 349 2.45 -12.71 -1.98
C THR A 349 3.62 -13.05 -1.06
N GLY A 350 3.38 -13.74 0.07
CA GLY A 350 4.36 -13.94 1.14
C GLY A 350 4.46 -12.75 2.11
N TYR A 351 3.65 -11.71 1.91
CA TYR A 351 3.61 -10.55 2.81
C TYR A 351 2.82 -10.89 4.09
N ALA A 352 3.47 -10.75 5.25
CA ALA A 352 2.98 -11.31 6.52
C ALA A 352 1.57 -10.84 6.94
N THR A 353 1.23 -9.58 6.67
CA THR A 353 -0.06 -8.98 7.07
C THR A 353 -1.07 -8.88 5.92
N GLN A 354 -0.85 -9.61 4.82
CA GLN A 354 -1.72 -9.60 3.65
C GLN A 354 -3.18 -9.94 4.01
N LYS A 355 -4.11 -9.10 3.54
CA LYS A 355 -5.54 -9.34 3.62
C LYS A 355 -6.03 -10.16 2.41
N PRO A 356 -7.11 -10.94 2.56
CA PRO A 356 -7.64 -11.75 1.45
C PRO A 356 -8.43 -10.90 0.47
N GLU A 357 -8.27 -11.15 -0.84
CA GLU A 357 -9.00 -10.43 -1.90
C GLU A 357 -10.52 -10.47 -1.68
N ALA A 358 -11.07 -11.60 -1.21
CA ALA A 358 -12.50 -11.74 -0.92
C ALA A 358 -13.03 -10.74 0.13
N LEU A 359 -12.18 -10.32 1.09
CA LEU A 359 -12.55 -9.29 2.07
C LEU A 359 -12.68 -7.93 1.40
N LEU A 360 -11.66 -7.55 0.63
CA LEU A 360 -11.61 -6.25 -0.05
C LEU A 360 -12.65 -6.20 -1.18
N GLU A 361 -12.92 -7.31 -1.86
CA GLU A 361 -13.93 -7.40 -2.91
C GLU A 361 -15.31 -7.07 -2.36
N ARG A 362 -15.66 -7.62 -1.19
CA ARG A 362 -16.92 -7.32 -0.50
C ARG A 362 -17.03 -5.85 -0.15
N ILE A 363 -15.97 -5.25 0.41
CA ILE A 363 -15.92 -3.83 0.77
C ILE A 363 -16.05 -2.94 -0.46
N ILE A 364 -15.26 -3.20 -1.50
CA ILE A 364 -15.23 -2.41 -2.74
C ILE A 364 -16.57 -2.49 -3.46
N LYS A 365 -17.18 -3.67 -3.59
CA LYS A 365 -18.50 -3.81 -4.18
C LYS A 365 -19.59 -3.10 -3.37
N ALA A 366 -19.50 -3.13 -2.04
CA ALA A 366 -20.48 -2.49 -1.18
C ALA A 366 -20.44 -0.96 -1.29
N SER A 367 -19.27 -0.33 -1.35
CA SER A 367 -19.15 1.13 -1.20
C SER A 367 -18.52 1.84 -2.38
N SER A 368 -18.50 1.23 -3.56
CA SER A 368 -18.07 1.87 -4.81
C SER A 368 -18.68 1.21 -6.05
N ASN A 369 -18.67 1.94 -7.16
CA ASN A 369 -19.06 1.49 -8.49
C ASN A 369 -17.85 1.37 -9.43
N GLU A 370 -18.06 0.81 -10.61
CA GLU A 370 -17.01 0.76 -11.63
C GLU A 370 -16.57 2.17 -12.05
N GLY A 371 -15.26 2.40 -12.16
CA GLY A 371 -14.69 3.72 -12.44
C GLY A 371 -14.51 4.64 -11.22
N ASP A 372 -15.08 4.32 -10.06
CA ASP A 372 -14.86 5.07 -8.82
C ASP A 372 -13.38 5.02 -8.37
N LEU A 373 -12.96 5.99 -7.57
CA LEU A 373 -11.58 6.09 -7.06
C LEU A 373 -11.46 5.49 -5.66
N VAL A 374 -10.64 4.44 -5.55
CA VAL A 374 -10.31 3.75 -4.30
C VAL A 374 -8.94 4.20 -3.79
N LEU A 375 -8.81 4.52 -2.50
CA LEU A 375 -7.53 4.88 -1.89
C LEU A 375 -7.20 3.95 -0.72
N ASP A 376 -5.93 3.54 -0.66
CA ASP A 376 -5.35 2.81 0.47
C ASP A 376 -3.98 3.43 0.80
N CYS A 377 -3.91 4.14 1.94
CA CYS A 377 -2.67 4.80 2.39
C CYS A 377 -1.82 3.95 3.34
N PHE A 378 -2.13 2.65 3.45
CA PHE A 378 -1.37 1.62 4.15
C PHE A 378 -1.35 0.35 3.27
N CYS A 379 -1.01 0.51 1.99
CA CYS A 379 -1.40 -0.49 1.00
C CYS A 379 -0.64 -1.82 1.14
N GLY A 380 0.54 -1.84 1.76
CA GLY A 380 1.28 -3.06 2.10
C GLY A 380 1.53 -3.96 0.88
N SER A 381 0.85 -5.11 0.83
CA SER A 381 0.89 -6.07 -0.28
C SER A 381 0.06 -5.68 -1.52
N GLY A 382 -0.60 -4.53 -1.49
CA GLY A 382 -1.40 -3.98 -2.59
C GLY A 382 -2.72 -4.71 -2.82
N THR A 383 -3.26 -5.40 -1.81
CA THR A 383 -4.49 -6.21 -1.95
C THR A 383 -5.69 -5.36 -2.36
N THR A 384 -5.89 -4.22 -1.71
CA THR A 384 -6.96 -3.27 -2.03
C THR A 384 -6.85 -2.79 -3.48
N LEU A 385 -5.64 -2.43 -3.90
CA LEU A 385 -5.35 -1.91 -5.24
C LEU A 385 -5.60 -2.98 -6.32
N ALA A 386 -5.07 -4.19 -6.11
CA ALA A 386 -5.26 -5.32 -7.02
C ALA A 386 -6.75 -5.69 -7.16
N THR A 387 -7.49 -5.68 -6.06
CA THR A 387 -8.92 -6.00 -6.07
C THR A 387 -9.72 -4.87 -6.74
N ALA A 388 -9.37 -3.61 -6.49
CA ALA A 388 -9.97 -2.46 -7.16
C ALA A 388 -9.75 -2.51 -8.67
N GLU A 389 -8.54 -2.83 -9.14
CA GLU A 389 -8.20 -2.97 -10.56
C GLU A 389 -9.01 -4.10 -11.23
N LYS A 390 -9.05 -5.29 -10.62
CA LYS A 390 -9.86 -6.43 -11.12
C LYS A 390 -11.35 -6.11 -11.20
N LEU A 391 -11.84 -5.26 -10.31
CA LEU A 391 -13.22 -4.76 -10.28
C LEU A 391 -13.41 -3.51 -11.17
N GLY A 392 -12.37 -3.00 -11.82
CA GLY A 392 -12.50 -1.89 -12.75
C GLY A 392 -12.51 -0.48 -12.16
N ARG A 393 -12.14 -0.35 -10.89
CA ARG A 393 -12.01 0.94 -10.19
C ARG A 393 -10.65 1.57 -10.49
N ARG A 394 -10.55 2.89 -10.32
CA ARG A 394 -9.27 3.60 -10.25
C ARG A 394 -8.71 3.46 -8.85
N TRP A 395 -7.39 3.53 -8.68
CA TRP A 395 -6.79 3.42 -7.37
C TRP A 395 -5.57 4.32 -7.12
N ILE A 396 -5.40 4.69 -5.86
CA ILE A 396 -4.21 5.33 -5.30
C ILE A 396 -3.74 4.51 -4.09
N GLY A 397 -2.51 4.00 -4.16
CA GLY A 397 -1.84 3.29 -3.07
C GLY A 397 -0.69 4.10 -2.50
N ILE A 398 -0.51 4.10 -1.19
CA ILE A 398 0.65 4.72 -0.52
C ILE A 398 1.24 3.73 0.48
N ASP A 399 2.57 3.62 0.47
CA ASP A 399 3.31 2.92 1.52
C ASP A 399 4.69 3.56 1.75
N LEU A 400 5.16 3.50 3.00
CA LEU A 400 6.47 4.00 3.38
C LEU A 400 7.58 3.00 3.00
N GLY A 401 7.27 1.70 3.09
CA GLY A 401 8.27 0.65 2.98
C GLY A 401 8.58 0.30 1.52
N ARG A 402 9.88 0.33 1.16
CA ARG A 402 10.34 -0.06 -0.19
C ARG A 402 9.84 -1.45 -0.56
N TYR A 403 9.95 -2.40 0.36
CA TYR A 403 9.49 -3.78 0.13
C TYR A 403 7.98 -3.87 -0.16
N ALA A 404 7.15 -3.09 0.53
CA ALA A 404 5.71 -3.03 0.29
C ALA A 404 5.40 -2.45 -1.09
N ILE A 405 6.07 -1.37 -1.48
CA ILE A 405 5.95 -0.77 -2.81
C ILE A 405 6.34 -1.77 -3.90
N HIS A 406 7.46 -2.48 -3.76
CA HIS A 406 7.87 -3.50 -4.73
C HIS A 406 6.91 -4.69 -4.79
N THR A 407 6.45 -5.18 -3.64
CA THR A 407 5.46 -6.27 -3.57
C THR A 407 4.16 -5.87 -4.26
N SER A 408 3.64 -4.68 -3.94
CA SER A 408 2.44 -4.10 -4.55
C SER A 408 2.61 -3.93 -6.05
N ARG A 409 3.73 -3.33 -6.49
CA ARG A 409 4.02 -3.09 -7.91
C ARG A 409 4.05 -4.39 -8.71
N LYS A 410 4.76 -5.40 -8.22
CA LYS A 410 4.86 -6.73 -8.84
C LYS A 410 3.50 -7.44 -8.93
N ARG A 411 2.69 -7.31 -7.88
CA ARG A 411 1.31 -7.82 -7.86
C ARG A 411 0.44 -7.12 -8.91
N LEU A 412 0.50 -5.80 -8.99
CA LEU A 412 -0.29 -5.00 -9.93
C LEU A 412 0.09 -5.27 -11.39
N ILE A 413 1.39 -5.38 -11.68
CA ILE A 413 1.90 -5.87 -12.97
C ILE A 413 1.28 -7.23 -13.34
N SER A 414 1.24 -8.16 -12.37
CA SER A 414 0.69 -9.50 -12.60
C SER A 414 -0.82 -9.45 -12.87
N VAL A 415 -1.54 -8.55 -12.20
CA VAL A 415 -2.98 -8.31 -12.46
C VAL A 415 -3.20 -7.74 -13.85
N GLN A 416 -2.42 -6.75 -14.29
CA GLN A 416 -2.51 -6.23 -15.66
C GLN A 416 -2.31 -7.34 -16.70
N ARG A 417 -1.29 -8.19 -16.50
CA ARG A 417 -1.00 -9.35 -17.36
C ARG A 417 -2.15 -10.33 -17.43
N GLU A 418 -2.74 -10.64 -16.28
CA GLU A 418 -3.90 -11.52 -16.18
C GLU A 418 -5.11 -10.93 -16.91
N LEU A 419 -5.45 -9.67 -16.65
CA LEU A 419 -6.57 -8.97 -17.31
C LEU A 419 -6.37 -8.91 -18.82
N HIS A 420 -5.17 -8.52 -19.27
CA HIS A 420 -4.81 -8.46 -20.67
C HIS A 420 -4.94 -9.83 -21.36
N THR A 421 -4.38 -10.89 -20.76
CA THR A 421 -4.48 -12.27 -21.28
C THR A 421 -5.94 -12.73 -21.40
N ASN A 422 -6.81 -12.25 -20.50
CA ASN A 422 -8.23 -12.54 -20.49
C ASN A 422 -9.07 -11.59 -21.36
N ASN A 423 -8.46 -10.73 -22.19
CA ASN A 423 -9.12 -9.68 -22.99
C ASN A 423 -10.00 -8.73 -22.17
N GLN A 424 -9.60 -8.45 -20.93
CA GLN A 424 -10.25 -7.50 -20.03
C GLN A 424 -9.49 -6.18 -20.01
N ALA A 425 -10.24 -5.09 -19.90
CA ALA A 425 -9.64 -3.77 -19.90
C ALA A 425 -8.96 -3.45 -18.55
N TYR A 426 -7.76 -2.89 -18.61
CA TYR A 426 -6.94 -2.49 -17.45
C TYR A 426 -6.41 -1.06 -17.61
N ARG A 427 -5.93 -0.47 -16.53
CA ARG A 427 -5.29 0.86 -16.53
C ARG A 427 -3.79 0.73 -16.33
N SER A 428 -3.04 1.59 -16.99
CA SER A 428 -1.63 1.80 -16.66
C SER A 428 -1.49 2.50 -15.32
N PHE A 429 -0.30 2.42 -14.71
CA PHE A 429 -0.04 3.08 -13.45
C PHE A 429 1.38 3.64 -13.39
N ASP A 430 1.50 4.71 -12.61
CA ASP A 430 2.76 5.38 -12.38
C ASP A 430 3.22 5.13 -10.95
N VAL A 431 4.51 4.88 -10.77
CA VAL A 431 5.14 4.86 -9.46
C VAL A 431 5.72 6.24 -9.18
N TYR A 432 5.29 6.80 -8.06
CA TYR A 432 5.77 8.09 -7.56
C TYR A 432 6.66 7.86 -6.36
N ASN A 433 7.73 8.64 -6.29
CA ASN A 433 8.48 8.84 -5.08
C ASN A 433 8.09 10.22 -4.55
N LEU A 434 7.60 10.26 -3.32
CA LEU A 434 7.59 11.51 -2.59
C LEU A 434 9.04 11.78 -2.18
N GLY A 435 9.80 12.37 -3.12
CA GLY A 435 11.19 12.77 -2.94
C GLY A 435 11.39 13.44 -1.58
N ARG A 436 12.53 13.20 -0.95
CA ARG A 436 12.75 13.20 0.51
C ARG A 436 12.51 14.55 1.25
N TYR A 437 11.26 15.01 1.30
CA TYR A 437 10.81 16.14 2.12
C TYR A 437 11.00 15.88 3.61
N GLU A 438 11.02 14.61 4.05
CA GLU A 438 11.43 14.20 5.39
C GLU A 438 12.80 14.80 5.79
N ARG A 439 13.76 14.84 4.85
CA ARG A 439 15.09 15.40 5.09
C ARG A 439 15.07 16.92 5.22
N GLN A 440 14.32 17.60 4.34
CA GLN A 440 14.18 19.07 4.39
C GLN A 440 13.46 19.52 5.66
N TRP A 441 12.46 18.76 6.09
CA TRP A 441 11.77 18.98 7.36
C TRP A 441 12.72 18.74 8.54
N TRP A 442 13.46 17.64 8.56
CA TRP A 442 14.47 17.35 9.57
C TRP A 442 15.59 18.41 9.60
N GLN A 443 16.00 18.92 8.44
CA GLN A 443 16.97 20.00 8.33
C GLN A 443 16.44 21.30 8.97
N ARG A 444 15.18 21.65 8.71
CA ARG A 444 14.56 22.87 9.27
C ARG A 444 14.27 22.73 10.77
N ASP A 445 13.79 21.58 11.21
CA ASP A 445 13.33 21.35 12.58
C ASP A 445 14.48 21.04 13.55
N ARG A 446 15.46 20.21 13.14
CA ARG A 446 16.53 19.72 14.02
C ARG A 446 17.93 20.29 13.74
N LEU A 447 18.23 20.65 12.48
CA LEU A 447 19.56 21.11 12.07
C LEU A 447 19.64 22.63 11.82
N ARG A 448 18.58 23.37 12.23
CA ARG A 448 18.44 24.83 12.04
C ARG A 448 18.71 25.32 10.61
N GLY A 449 18.61 24.45 9.60
CA GLY A 449 18.87 24.77 8.20
C GLY A 449 20.34 24.78 7.75
N ALA A 450 21.31 24.33 8.57
CA ALA A 450 22.74 24.42 8.22
C ALA A 450 23.33 23.08 7.72
N ASP A 451 23.90 23.06 6.51
CA ASP A 451 24.57 21.88 5.91
C ASP A 451 25.75 21.37 6.75
N ASP A 452 26.43 22.26 7.47
CA ASP A 452 27.54 21.88 8.35
C ASP A 452 27.07 21.02 9.53
N GLU A 453 25.86 21.24 10.06
CA GLU A 453 25.29 20.41 11.14
C GLU A 453 24.97 19.00 10.62
N HIS A 454 24.39 18.91 9.42
CA HIS A 454 24.17 17.63 8.73
C HIS A 454 25.47 16.85 8.55
N ARG A 455 26.48 17.51 7.95
CA ARG A 455 27.79 16.91 7.68
C ARG A 455 28.46 16.41 8.97
N ASN A 456 28.47 17.24 10.02
CA ASN A 456 29.06 16.86 11.30
C ASN A 456 28.38 15.63 11.92
N LEU A 457 27.05 15.53 11.82
CA LEU A 457 26.32 14.38 12.30
C LEU A 457 26.67 13.11 11.52
N VAL A 458 26.67 13.19 10.18
CA VAL A 458 27.05 12.05 9.32
C VAL A 458 28.47 11.57 9.65
N LEU A 459 29.43 12.49 9.76
CA LEU A 459 30.83 12.17 10.08
C LEU A 459 30.98 11.52 11.45
N ARG A 460 30.22 11.99 12.45
CA ARG A 460 30.19 11.39 13.79
C ARG A 460 29.73 9.93 13.75
N PHE A 461 28.62 9.65 13.08
CA PHE A 461 28.13 8.28 12.91
C PHE A 461 29.06 7.43 12.06
N TYR A 462 29.68 8.01 11.03
CA TYR A 462 30.68 7.34 10.21
C TYR A 462 31.99 7.12 10.95
N LYS A 463 32.18 7.69 12.15
CA LYS A 463 33.42 7.63 12.93
C LYS A 463 34.61 8.15 12.12
N ALA A 464 34.41 9.25 11.38
CA ALA A 464 35.44 9.95 10.63
C ALA A 464 35.85 11.25 11.34
N ALA A 465 37.14 11.58 11.31
CA ALA A 465 37.67 12.77 11.94
C ALA A 465 37.58 13.97 10.98
N ALA A 466 36.74 14.95 11.32
CA ALA A 466 36.61 16.18 10.54
C ALA A 466 37.96 16.91 10.42
N ILE A 467 38.24 17.47 9.24
CA ILE A 467 39.47 18.24 9.01
C ILE A 467 39.17 19.71 9.32
N ALA A 468 39.83 20.29 10.33
CA ALA A 468 39.59 21.67 10.73
C ALA A 468 39.92 22.69 9.61
N ASN A 469 40.98 22.43 8.84
CA ASN A 469 41.39 23.22 7.68
C ASN A 469 41.57 22.28 6.48
N PRO A 470 40.49 21.95 5.76
CA PRO A 470 40.55 20.96 4.69
C PRO A 470 41.41 21.47 3.54
N PRO A 471 42.25 20.60 2.94
CA PRO A 471 43.11 21.00 1.81
C PRO A 471 42.31 21.34 0.55
N HIS A 472 41.04 20.91 0.49
CA HIS A 472 40.08 21.28 -0.53
C HIS A 472 38.65 21.29 0.06
N PRO A 473 37.76 22.23 -0.31
CA PRO A 473 36.41 22.33 0.25
C PRO A 473 35.58 21.04 0.16
N ALA A 474 35.78 20.25 -0.89
CA ALA A 474 35.09 18.97 -1.09
C ALA A 474 35.57 17.83 -0.17
N LEU A 475 36.65 18.00 0.58
CA LEU A 475 37.23 16.96 1.44
C LEU A 475 36.97 17.31 2.90
N HIS A 476 36.02 16.63 3.54
CA HIS A 476 35.47 17.05 4.83
C HIS A 476 36.14 16.38 6.03
N ALA A 477 36.56 15.13 5.89
CA ALA A 477 37.11 14.34 6.98
C ALA A 477 38.13 13.31 6.49
N THR A 478 38.77 12.64 7.44
CA THR A 478 39.59 11.45 7.18
C THR A 478 39.11 10.26 8.01
N LYS A 479 39.28 9.05 7.47
CA LYS A 479 38.99 7.79 8.18
C LYS A 479 39.98 6.71 7.75
N SER A 480 40.81 6.27 8.68
CA SER A 480 41.82 5.21 8.44
C SER A 480 42.70 5.47 7.22
N GLY A 481 43.08 6.72 6.96
CA GLY A 481 43.91 7.13 5.82
C GLY A 481 43.14 7.45 4.53
N ALA A 482 41.84 7.16 4.46
CA ALA A 482 40.97 7.60 3.37
C ALA A 482 40.46 9.02 3.63
N TYR A 483 40.33 9.83 2.57
CA TYR A 483 39.58 11.07 2.62
C TYR A 483 38.08 10.80 2.50
N VAL A 484 37.27 11.64 3.14
CA VAL A 484 35.82 11.47 3.19
C VAL A 484 35.13 12.74 2.69
N HIS A 485 34.26 12.55 1.71
CA HIS A 485 33.29 13.52 1.26
C HIS A 485 31.90 13.15 1.80
N VAL A 486 31.12 14.15 2.15
CA VAL A 486 29.73 14.00 2.59
C VAL A 486 28.91 14.92 1.71
N ASP A 487 28.07 14.31 0.89
CA ASP A 487 27.18 14.99 -0.03
C ASP A 487 26.16 15.85 0.73
N GLN A 488 25.52 16.78 0.02
CA GLN A 488 24.45 17.61 0.56
C GLN A 488 23.26 16.76 1.01
N ILE A 489 22.50 17.30 1.96
CA ILE A 489 21.39 16.58 2.57
C ILE A 489 20.27 16.28 1.58
N ASP A 490 20.00 17.17 0.64
CA ASP A 490 18.93 17.10 -0.35
C ASP A 490 19.44 16.76 -1.77
N GLY A 491 20.75 16.67 -1.94
CA GLY A 491 21.41 16.27 -3.18
C GLY A 491 21.16 14.81 -3.59
N ILE A 492 21.23 14.60 -4.90
CA ILE A 492 21.56 13.30 -5.49
C ILE A 492 23.02 13.44 -5.90
N PHE A 493 23.92 12.66 -5.31
CA PHE A 493 25.33 12.72 -5.68
C PHE A 493 25.49 12.32 -7.15
N THR A 494 26.02 13.20 -7.97
CA THR A 494 26.08 13.11 -9.43
C THR A 494 27.45 12.67 -9.94
N LEU A 495 27.53 12.34 -11.24
CA LEU A 495 28.81 12.06 -11.90
C LEU A 495 29.78 13.24 -11.82
N ASP A 496 29.30 14.46 -12.09
CA ASP A 496 30.12 15.67 -12.06
C ASP A 496 30.69 15.92 -10.66
N GLU A 497 29.89 15.70 -9.61
CA GLU A 497 30.34 15.78 -8.22
C GLU A 497 31.37 14.70 -7.90
N LEU A 498 31.15 13.44 -8.32
CA LEU A 498 32.14 12.39 -8.12
C LEU A 498 33.46 12.75 -8.79
N GLU A 499 33.44 13.22 -10.04
CA GLU A 499 34.66 13.62 -10.75
C GLU A 499 35.36 14.80 -10.06
N HIS A 500 34.60 15.78 -9.58
CA HIS A 500 35.13 16.93 -8.86
C HIS A 500 35.82 16.50 -7.55
N VAL A 501 35.15 15.68 -6.75
CA VAL A 501 35.66 15.19 -5.46
C VAL A 501 36.86 14.25 -5.68
N ALA A 502 36.82 13.38 -6.69
CA ALA A 502 37.91 12.47 -7.02
C ALA A 502 39.17 13.23 -7.47
N ARG A 503 39.01 14.27 -8.33
CA ARG A 503 40.11 15.16 -8.72
C ARG A 503 40.69 15.90 -7.51
N ALA A 504 39.85 16.42 -6.62
CA ALA A 504 40.30 17.06 -5.38
C ALA A 504 41.09 16.11 -4.48
N ALA A 505 40.63 14.86 -4.33
CA ALA A 505 41.31 13.84 -3.55
C ALA A 505 42.67 13.45 -4.17
N SER A 506 42.72 13.24 -5.49
CA SER A 506 43.95 12.91 -6.21
C SER A 506 44.98 14.04 -6.13
N ALA A 507 44.54 15.30 -6.26
CA ALA A 507 45.41 16.48 -6.16
C ALA A 507 46.12 16.62 -4.80
N VAL A 508 45.54 16.08 -3.73
CA VAL A 508 46.16 16.06 -2.39
C VAL A 508 46.88 14.74 -2.08
N GLY A 509 47.07 13.88 -3.08
CA GLY A 509 47.77 12.60 -2.98
C GLY A 509 46.99 11.50 -2.28
N ALA A 510 45.66 11.58 -2.23
CA ALA A 510 44.83 10.54 -1.66
C ALA A 510 44.93 9.24 -2.48
N ARG A 511 44.95 8.10 -1.77
CA ARG A 511 44.85 6.77 -2.40
C ARG A 511 43.46 6.14 -2.27
N GLU A 512 42.66 6.65 -1.33
CA GLU A 512 41.30 6.18 -1.08
C GLU A 512 40.37 7.36 -0.74
N LEU A 513 39.17 7.34 -1.31
CA LEU A 513 38.12 8.34 -1.14
C LEU A 513 36.79 7.66 -0.79
N HIS A 514 36.15 8.06 0.29
CA HIS A 514 34.79 7.65 0.65
C HIS A 514 33.83 8.78 0.34
N CYS A 515 32.86 8.56 -0.54
CA CYS A 515 31.77 9.50 -0.79
C CYS A 515 30.53 8.97 -0.06
N LEU A 516 30.09 9.73 0.94
CA LEU A 516 28.88 9.42 1.70
C LEU A 516 27.76 10.26 1.11
N ALA A 517 26.77 9.61 0.52
CA ALA A 517 25.61 10.31 -0.02
C ALA A 517 24.34 9.62 0.42
N TRP A 518 23.29 10.42 0.48
CA TRP A 518 21.96 9.91 0.73
C TRP A 518 21.44 9.12 -0.46
N GLU A 519 21.60 9.67 -1.66
CA GLU A 519 21.25 9.07 -2.94
C GLU A 519 22.43 9.22 -3.89
N PHE A 520 22.60 8.25 -4.78
CA PHE A 520 23.58 8.30 -5.85
C PHE A 520 22.85 8.32 -7.19
N ALA A 521 23.34 9.11 -8.15
CA ALA A 521 22.91 9.04 -9.54
C ALA A 521 23.09 7.62 -10.11
N MET A 522 22.16 7.23 -10.98
CA MET A 522 21.96 5.85 -11.39
C MET A 522 23.15 5.19 -12.12
N ASP A 523 24.03 5.98 -12.75
CA ASP A 523 25.16 5.49 -13.57
C ASP A 523 26.53 5.65 -12.89
N LEU A 524 26.56 6.18 -11.67
CA LEU A 524 27.81 6.43 -10.94
C LEU A 524 28.63 5.17 -10.71
N ALA A 525 27.98 4.06 -10.36
CA ALA A 525 28.67 2.80 -10.13
C ALA A 525 29.40 2.31 -11.39
N THR A 526 28.83 2.54 -12.57
CA THR A 526 29.41 2.16 -13.87
C THR A 526 30.58 3.08 -14.25
N GLN A 527 30.49 4.36 -13.93
CA GLN A 527 31.54 5.35 -14.21
C GLN A 527 32.66 5.38 -13.16
N LYS A 528 32.38 4.90 -11.94
CA LYS A 528 33.32 4.83 -10.83
C LYS A 528 34.63 4.17 -11.26
N SER A 529 34.59 2.98 -11.87
CA SER A 529 35.81 2.26 -12.24
C SER A 529 36.67 3.01 -13.26
N ARG A 530 36.05 3.78 -14.17
CA ARG A 530 36.77 4.67 -15.09
C ARG A 530 37.49 5.77 -14.30
N ILE A 531 36.79 6.45 -13.40
CA ILE A 531 37.35 7.53 -12.58
C ILE A 531 38.47 7.00 -11.65
N GLU A 532 38.28 5.84 -11.04
CA GLU A 532 39.29 5.18 -10.20
C GLU A 532 40.59 4.94 -10.99
N ALA A 533 40.47 4.45 -12.24
CA ALA A 533 41.61 4.21 -13.11
C ALA A 533 42.30 5.52 -13.55
N GLU A 534 41.53 6.53 -13.94
CA GLU A 534 42.04 7.84 -14.38
C GLU A 534 42.73 8.63 -13.25
N GLN A 535 42.16 8.59 -12.04
CA GLN A 535 42.65 9.35 -10.89
C GLN A 535 43.64 8.56 -10.02
N HIS A 536 43.91 7.30 -10.36
CA HIS A 536 44.70 6.34 -9.56
C HIS A 536 44.24 6.28 -8.10
N LEU A 537 42.92 6.24 -7.90
CA LEU A 537 42.25 6.40 -6.61
C LEU A 537 41.27 5.25 -6.38
N SER A 538 41.19 4.70 -5.17
CA SER A 538 40.10 3.79 -4.79
C SER A 538 38.92 4.58 -4.23
N ILE A 539 37.72 4.35 -4.74
CA ILE A 539 36.52 5.10 -4.37
C ILE A 539 35.53 4.15 -3.67
N LYS A 540 34.89 4.62 -2.59
CA LYS A 540 33.78 3.91 -1.95
C LYS A 540 32.57 4.81 -1.89
N LEU A 541 31.52 4.44 -2.63
CA LEU A 541 30.22 5.09 -2.59
C LEU A 541 29.40 4.40 -1.50
N LYS A 542 29.05 5.12 -0.44
CA LYS A 542 28.34 4.57 0.71
C LYS A 542 27.07 5.36 0.98
N TYR A 543 25.96 4.64 1.14
CA TYR A 543 24.70 5.25 1.55
C TYR A 543 24.82 5.79 2.96
N ILE A 544 24.36 7.03 3.16
CA ILE A 544 24.08 7.57 4.48
C ILE A 544 22.84 6.84 5.01
N PRO A 545 22.96 6.07 6.11
CA PRO A 545 21.85 5.31 6.67
C PRO A 545 20.78 6.25 7.22
N ARG A 546 19.49 5.96 7.00
CA ARG A 546 18.38 6.80 7.48
C ARG A 546 18.34 6.87 9.02
N GLU A 547 18.86 5.84 9.67
CA GLU A 547 18.98 5.68 11.11
C GLU A 547 19.78 6.81 11.78
N ILE A 548 20.59 7.58 11.05
CA ILE A 548 21.28 8.75 11.62
C ILE A 548 20.31 9.87 12.02
N MET A 549 19.11 9.91 11.44
CA MET A 549 18.08 10.89 11.76
C MET A 549 17.37 10.56 13.08
N GLU A 550 17.58 9.35 13.62
CA GLU A 550 16.98 8.88 14.87
C GLU A 550 17.70 9.47 16.09
N ALA A 551 16.93 10.13 16.97
CA ALA A 551 17.48 10.82 18.15
C ALA A 551 18.26 9.91 19.12
N ASN A 552 17.89 8.62 19.16
CA ASN A 552 18.38 7.65 20.14
C ASN A 552 19.47 6.72 19.58
N ARG A 553 19.87 6.89 18.32
CA ARG A 553 20.91 6.08 17.70
C ARG A 553 22.28 6.65 18.00
N ASN A 554 23.21 5.77 18.36
CA ASN A 554 24.60 6.11 18.59
C ASN A 554 25.55 5.38 17.63
N GLU A 555 25.08 4.32 16.99
CA GLU A 555 25.85 3.53 16.02
C GLU A 555 24.96 3.12 14.85
N VAL A 556 25.53 3.18 13.65
CA VAL A 556 24.90 2.76 12.38
C VAL A 556 25.95 2.12 11.49
N GLN A 557 25.50 1.34 10.50
CA GLN A 557 26.38 0.73 9.52
C GLN A 557 26.20 1.38 8.15
N PHE A 558 27.31 1.79 7.54
CA PHE A 558 27.32 2.37 6.21
C PHE A 558 27.62 1.29 5.18
N PHE A 559 26.67 1.07 4.27
CA PHE A 559 26.76 0.06 3.23
C PHE A 559 27.15 0.69 1.89
N GLU A 560 27.85 -0.08 1.06
CA GLU A 560 28.18 0.35 -0.29
C GLU A 560 26.97 0.21 -1.20
N THR A 561 26.97 1.02 -2.26
CA THR A 561 25.97 0.92 -3.32
C THR A 561 26.03 -0.46 -3.97
N GLY A 562 24.88 -0.99 -4.38
CA GLY A 562 24.85 -2.13 -5.28
C GLY A 562 25.59 -1.82 -6.58
N SER A 563 26.10 -2.84 -7.26
CA SER A 563 26.73 -2.69 -8.57
C SER A 563 26.13 -3.65 -9.58
N LEU A 564 25.99 -3.20 -10.82
CA LEU A 564 25.39 -3.95 -11.91
C LEU A 564 26.15 -3.69 -13.21
N SER A 565 26.49 -4.76 -13.93
CA SER A 565 26.93 -4.68 -15.31
C SER A 565 26.06 -5.58 -16.19
N ALA A 566 25.77 -5.11 -17.39
CA ALA A 566 24.99 -5.82 -18.40
C ALA A 566 25.69 -5.70 -19.76
N GLU A 567 25.34 -6.59 -20.69
CA GLU A 567 25.90 -6.65 -22.03
C GLU A 567 24.78 -6.62 -23.07
N ALA A 568 24.96 -5.81 -24.12
CA ALA A 568 24.05 -5.81 -25.26
C ALA A 568 24.47 -6.91 -26.26
N LEU A 569 23.54 -7.80 -26.58
CA LEU A 569 23.73 -8.90 -27.51
C LEU A 569 23.01 -8.58 -28.82
N ILE A 570 23.72 -8.69 -29.94
CA ILE A 570 23.18 -8.41 -31.27
C ILE A 570 23.08 -9.72 -32.04
N ASN A 571 21.87 -10.05 -32.53
CA ASN A 571 21.67 -11.23 -33.36
C ASN A 571 22.00 -10.95 -34.84
N SER A 572 21.98 -12.00 -35.68
CA SER A 572 22.30 -11.89 -37.12
C SER A 572 21.35 -10.98 -37.92
N LYS A 573 20.20 -10.61 -37.35
CA LYS A 573 19.23 -9.68 -37.95
C LYS A 573 19.40 -8.24 -37.45
N GLY A 574 20.47 -7.94 -36.68
CA GLY A 574 20.71 -6.62 -36.11
C GLY A 574 19.77 -6.27 -34.95
N GLN A 575 19.10 -7.26 -34.35
CA GLN A 575 18.20 -7.05 -33.22
C GLN A 575 18.94 -7.22 -31.89
N PHE A 576 18.52 -6.45 -30.90
CA PHE A 576 19.16 -6.33 -29.60
C PHE A 576 18.45 -7.15 -28.52
N ASN A 577 19.25 -7.86 -27.74
CA ASN A 577 18.89 -8.37 -26.43
C ASN A 577 19.89 -7.85 -25.39
N VAL A 578 19.57 -8.01 -24.11
CA VAL A 578 20.46 -7.64 -23.01
C VAL A 578 20.66 -8.84 -22.10
N ALA A 579 21.90 -9.08 -21.66
CA ALA A 579 22.25 -10.07 -20.65
C ALA A 579 22.82 -9.42 -19.38
N LEU A 580 22.45 -9.93 -18.21
CA LEU A 580 23.09 -9.58 -16.94
C LEU A 580 24.47 -10.23 -16.87
N ALA A 581 25.52 -9.45 -16.61
CA ALA A 581 26.90 -9.93 -16.60
C ALA A 581 27.48 -10.05 -15.17
N ARG A 582 27.30 -9.03 -14.33
CA ARG A 582 27.72 -9.06 -12.92
C ARG A 582 26.73 -8.28 -12.06
N PHE A 583 26.52 -8.74 -10.84
CA PHE A 583 25.70 -8.04 -9.85
C PHE A 583 26.34 -8.15 -8.47
N SER A 584 26.14 -7.12 -7.65
CA SER A 584 26.42 -7.14 -6.22
C SER A 584 25.31 -6.36 -5.52
N PRO A 585 24.51 -6.98 -4.63
CA PRO A 585 23.38 -6.33 -3.98
C PRO A 585 23.83 -5.29 -2.95
N SER A 586 23.00 -4.28 -2.72
CA SER A 586 23.21 -3.39 -1.58
C SER A 586 22.64 -4.04 -0.34
N LEU A 587 23.51 -4.46 0.58
CA LEU A 587 23.07 -5.03 1.86
C LEU A 587 22.62 -3.94 2.87
N ALA A 588 22.28 -2.74 2.38
CA ALA A 588 21.87 -1.60 3.20
C ALA A 588 20.58 -1.86 3.99
N GLU A 589 19.66 -2.60 3.38
CA GLU A 589 18.35 -2.94 3.93
C GLU A 589 18.30 -4.39 4.45
N ALA A 590 19.47 -5.02 4.60
CA ALA A 590 19.60 -6.41 5.03
C ALA A 590 19.55 -6.55 6.56
N PRO A 591 19.05 -7.68 7.09
CA PRO A 591 18.91 -7.89 8.53
C PRO A 591 20.25 -7.96 9.23
N SER A 592 20.43 -7.16 10.29
CA SER A 592 21.73 -7.04 10.95
C SER A 592 22.30 -8.35 11.48
N LYS A 593 21.43 -9.27 11.93
CA LYS A 593 21.84 -10.58 12.49
C LYS A 593 22.38 -11.54 11.44
N GLU A 594 22.00 -11.38 10.18
CA GLU A 594 22.33 -12.30 9.09
C GLU A 594 23.34 -11.73 8.09
N ILE A 595 23.80 -10.48 8.31
CA ILE A 595 24.72 -9.76 7.40
C ILE A 595 25.94 -10.59 6.99
N ALA A 596 26.55 -11.32 7.92
CA ALA A 596 27.76 -12.09 7.63
C ALA A 596 27.50 -13.20 6.60
N ALA A 597 26.43 -13.98 6.79
CA ALA A 597 26.02 -15.03 5.86
C ALA A 597 25.57 -14.43 4.51
N LEU A 598 24.83 -13.32 4.54
CA LEU A 598 24.38 -12.63 3.33
C LEU A 598 25.54 -12.07 2.50
N ARG A 599 26.62 -11.59 3.14
CA ARG A 599 27.84 -11.15 2.44
C ARG A 599 28.53 -12.29 1.71
N GLU A 600 28.67 -13.43 2.36
CA GLU A 600 29.28 -14.61 1.75
C GLU A 600 28.45 -15.07 0.55
N ARG A 601 27.12 -15.13 0.70
CA ARG A 601 26.23 -15.49 -0.40
C ARG A 601 26.23 -14.48 -1.54
N ALA A 602 26.30 -13.18 -1.23
CA ALA A 602 26.38 -12.12 -2.25
C ALA A 602 27.65 -12.23 -3.12
N ILE A 603 28.70 -12.89 -2.62
CA ILE A 603 29.92 -13.19 -3.39
C ILE A 603 29.74 -14.45 -4.25
N ASN A 604 29.19 -15.52 -3.66
CA ASN A 604 29.11 -16.83 -4.30
C ASN A 604 27.96 -16.95 -5.32
N SER A 605 26.81 -16.34 -5.02
CA SER A 605 25.56 -16.42 -5.81
C SER A 605 24.86 -15.06 -5.89
N PRO A 606 25.47 -14.03 -6.51
CA PRO A 606 24.92 -12.67 -6.50
C PRO A 606 23.53 -12.56 -7.14
N PHE A 607 23.27 -13.26 -8.26
CA PHE A 607 21.99 -13.17 -8.97
C PHE A 607 20.81 -13.80 -8.21
N ASP A 608 21.07 -14.57 -7.14
CA ASP A 608 20.03 -15.06 -6.23
C ASP A 608 19.31 -13.92 -5.50
N PHE A 609 19.97 -12.77 -5.38
CA PHE A 609 19.42 -11.58 -4.73
C PHE A 609 18.55 -10.76 -5.66
N ILE A 610 18.46 -11.06 -6.95
CA ILE A 610 17.60 -10.32 -7.88
C ILE A 610 16.19 -10.88 -7.82
N ASP A 611 15.22 -10.06 -7.40
CA ASP A 611 13.80 -10.44 -7.39
C ASP A 611 13.06 -9.93 -8.64
N PHE A 612 13.51 -8.80 -9.20
CA PHE A 612 12.93 -8.17 -10.38
C PHE A 612 14.02 -7.50 -11.21
N TRP A 613 13.90 -7.53 -12.53
CA TRP A 613 14.67 -6.63 -13.40
C TRP A 613 13.90 -6.25 -14.66
N ALA A 614 14.23 -5.08 -15.20
CA ALA A 614 13.61 -4.51 -16.37
C ALA A 614 14.65 -3.82 -17.26
N VAL A 615 14.29 -3.67 -18.53
CA VAL A 615 15.11 -3.02 -19.55
C VAL A 615 14.28 -1.97 -20.27
N ASP A 616 14.85 -0.78 -20.34
CA ASP A 616 14.41 0.33 -21.19
C ASP A 616 15.37 0.43 -22.38
N PHE A 617 14.91 0.04 -23.57
CA PHE A 617 15.73 0.05 -24.79
C PHE A 617 15.86 1.43 -25.42
N ASN A 618 15.11 2.44 -24.97
CA ASN A 618 15.14 3.78 -25.54
C ASN A 618 15.28 4.86 -24.45
N TRP A 619 16.14 4.57 -23.48
CA TRP A 619 16.28 5.40 -22.30
C TRP A 619 16.90 6.76 -22.64
N SER A 620 16.37 7.80 -22.01
CA SER A 620 16.93 9.16 -22.08
C SER A 620 16.88 9.84 -20.73
N GLU A 621 17.91 10.62 -20.44
CA GLU A 621 18.02 11.36 -19.18
C GLU A 621 16.85 12.33 -18.99
N GLY A 622 16.36 12.43 -17.75
CA GLY A 622 15.23 13.28 -17.39
C GLY A 622 13.84 12.73 -17.74
N LYS A 623 13.75 11.56 -18.39
CA LYS A 623 12.47 10.86 -18.61
C LYS A 623 12.24 9.75 -17.58
N PRO A 624 10.97 9.42 -17.26
CA PRO A 624 10.65 8.23 -16.49
C PRO A 624 11.18 6.96 -17.16
N PHE A 625 11.52 5.95 -16.37
CA PHE A 625 11.95 4.65 -16.88
C PHE A 625 10.76 3.90 -17.51
N GLU A 626 10.92 3.42 -18.74
CA GLU A 626 9.87 2.72 -19.51
C GLU A 626 10.18 1.22 -19.67
N HIS A 627 9.23 0.37 -19.28
CA HIS A 627 9.40 -1.08 -19.17
C HIS A 627 9.19 -1.80 -20.51
N HIS A 628 10.13 -1.65 -21.44
CA HIS A 628 10.11 -2.36 -22.72
C HIS A 628 10.21 -3.89 -22.55
N TRP A 629 10.98 -4.34 -21.56
CA TRP A 629 11.06 -5.74 -21.14
C TRP A 629 11.22 -5.83 -19.62
N GLN A 630 10.71 -6.90 -19.01
CA GLN A 630 10.93 -7.17 -17.58
C GLN A 630 10.73 -8.65 -17.23
N ASP A 631 11.39 -9.09 -16.17
CA ASP A 631 11.21 -10.40 -15.56
C ASP A 631 11.32 -10.32 -14.03
N PHE A 632 10.65 -11.24 -13.33
CA PHE A 632 10.63 -11.27 -11.88
C PHE A 632 10.31 -12.66 -11.34
N ARG A 633 10.91 -12.98 -10.20
CA ARG A 633 10.66 -14.24 -9.49
C ARG A 633 9.24 -14.23 -8.94
N THR A 634 8.57 -15.35 -8.86
CA THR A 634 7.30 -15.49 -8.13
C THR A 634 7.43 -16.60 -7.12
N ARG A 635 6.47 -16.71 -6.20
CA ARG A 635 6.44 -17.83 -5.26
C ARG A 635 6.37 -19.20 -5.96
N LYS A 636 5.73 -19.27 -7.13
CA LYS A 636 5.53 -20.51 -7.88
C LYS A 636 6.69 -20.83 -8.81
N ASP A 637 7.17 -19.80 -9.49
CA ASP A 637 8.30 -19.88 -10.41
C ASP A 637 9.36 -18.91 -9.92
N ARG A 638 10.38 -19.46 -9.25
CA ARG A 638 11.48 -18.67 -8.73
C ARG A 638 12.55 -18.43 -9.77
N SER A 639 12.49 -19.04 -10.96
CA SER A 639 13.50 -18.81 -11.98
C SER A 639 13.51 -17.35 -12.42
N LEU A 640 14.69 -16.90 -12.85
CA LEU A 640 14.87 -15.56 -13.38
C LEU A 640 15.72 -15.65 -14.65
N LYS A 641 15.20 -15.14 -15.76
CA LYS A 641 15.97 -15.02 -17.00
C LYS A 641 17.10 -14.04 -16.78
N GLN A 642 18.32 -14.45 -17.10
CA GLN A 642 19.49 -13.57 -17.08
C GLN A 642 19.72 -12.87 -18.43
N GLN A 643 18.85 -13.13 -19.41
CA GLN A 643 18.88 -12.51 -20.73
C GLN A 643 17.45 -12.18 -21.19
N THR A 644 17.28 -11.04 -21.87
CA THR A 644 16.03 -10.69 -22.53
C THR A 644 15.74 -11.58 -23.72
N ASP A 645 14.45 -11.73 -24.02
CA ASP A 645 13.92 -12.44 -25.19
C ASP A 645 13.07 -11.53 -26.09
N LEU A 646 13.30 -10.21 -26.02
CA LEU A 646 12.53 -9.21 -26.76
C LEU A 646 12.91 -9.12 -28.23
N ASN A 647 14.19 -9.32 -28.57
CA ASN A 647 14.75 -9.06 -29.91
C ASN A 647 14.41 -7.66 -30.42
N TRP A 648 14.74 -6.63 -29.64
CA TRP A 648 14.42 -5.24 -29.93
C TRP A 648 15.05 -4.77 -31.24
N GLN A 649 14.29 -4.04 -32.05
CA GLN A 649 14.79 -3.50 -33.32
C GLN A 649 14.54 -2.00 -33.37
N TYR A 650 15.60 -1.23 -33.62
CA TYR A 650 15.48 0.21 -33.83
C TYR A 650 15.09 0.50 -35.28
N GLU A 651 14.15 1.42 -35.48
CA GLU A 651 13.70 1.81 -36.82
C GLU A 651 14.77 2.58 -37.60
N GLN A 652 15.49 3.46 -36.91
CA GLN A 652 16.49 4.36 -37.49
C GLN A 652 17.90 3.93 -37.10
N ALA A 653 18.85 4.19 -37.99
CA ALA A 653 20.26 4.05 -37.66
C ALA A 653 20.66 5.15 -36.68
N GLY A 654 21.43 4.82 -35.65
CA GLY A 654 21.85 5.80 -34.66
C GLY A 654 22.47 5.21 -33.41
N THR A 655 22.88 6.11 -32.52
CA THR A 655 23.36 5.78 -31.18
C THR A 655 22.20 5.81 -30.20
N TYR A 656 22.02 4.72 -29.46
CA TYR A 656 20.95 4.58 -28.47
C TYR A 656 21.53 4.23 -27.10
N ARG A 657 20.79 4.55 -26.04
CA ARG A 657 21.11 4.19 -24.66
C ARG A 657 20.08 3.19 -24.15
N ILE A 658 20.56 2.06 -23.66
CA ILE A 658 19.75 1.03 -23.03
C ILE A 658 19.97 1.11 -21.52
N CYS A 659 18.91 1.26 -20.74
CA CYS A 659 18.97 1.27 -19.29
C CYS A 659 18.46 -0.05 -18.74
N VAL A 660 19.22 -0.64 -17.83
CA VAL A 660 18.93 -1.93 -17.18
C VAL A 660 18.77 -1.66 -15.69
N LYS A 661 17.59 -1.99 -15.16
CA LYS A 661 17.23 -1.78 -13.76
C LYS A 661 17.01 -3.13 -13.09
N VAL A 662 17.71 -3.38 -12.00
CA VAL A 662 17.57 -4.54 -11.12
C VAL A 662 17.03 -4.07 -9.78
N ILE A 663 16.13 -4.85 -9.20
CA ILE A 663 15.65 -4.65 -7.84
C ILE A 663 15.92 -5.93 -7.07
N ASP A 664 16.68 -5.77 -5.98
CA ASP A 664 17.02 -6.90 -5.15
C ASP A 664 15.89 -7.31 -4.19
N VAL A 665 16.08 -8.45 -3.55
CA VAL A 665 15.15 -9.03 -2.57
C VAL A 665 14.89 -8.12 -1.36
N PHE A 666 15.74 -7.13 -1.10
CA PHE A 666 15.53 -6.14 -0.04
C PHE A 666 14.80 -4.89 -0.52
N GLY A 667 14.57 -4.76 -1.83
CA GLY A 667 13.94 -3.60 -2.44
C GLY A 667 14.91 -2.47 -2.74
N VAL A 668 16.19 -2.76 -2.95
CA VAL A 668 17.15 -1.76 -3.41
C VAL A 668 17.27 -1.82 -4.92
N ASP A 669 17.03 -0.67 -5.56
CA ASP A 669 17.17 -0.48 -6.99
C ASP A 669 18.66 -0.28 -7.34
N THR A 670 19.16 -1.05 -8.30
CA THR A 670 20.50 -0.91 -8.90
C THR A 670 20.36 -0.83 -10.41
N THR A 671 20.96 0.18 -11.04
CA THR A 671 20.78 0.47 -12.47
C THR A 671 22.12 0.51 -13.19
N THR A 672 22.13 0.24 -14.50
CA THR A 672 23.29 0.48 -15.38
C THR A 672 22.80 0.90 -16.77
N VAL A 673 23.63 1.66 -17.49
CA VAL A 673 23.29 2.18 -18.82
C VAL A 673 24.36 1.75 -19.83
N LEU A 674 23.91 1.21 -20.96
CA LEU A 674 24.75 0.77 -22.08
C LEU A 674 24.52 1.69 -23.27
N THR A 675 25.59 2.01 -24.00
CA THR A 675 25.50 2.73 -25.28
C THR A 675 25.66 1.73 -26.42
N VAL A 676 24.72 1.73 -27.37
CA VAL A 676 24.72 0.83 -28.53
C VAL A 676 24.61 1.60 -29.85
N GLN A 677 25.15 1.02 -30.92
CA GLN A 677 24.99 1.53 -32.29
C GLN A 677 24.05 0.62 -33.04
N ALA A 678 22.92 1.15 -33.50
CA ALA A 678 21.95 0.41 -34.31
C ALA A 678 22.06 0.81 -35.78
N SER A 679 21.93 -0.18 -36.68
CA SER A 679 21.93 0.03 -38.12
C SER A 679 20.58 0.49 -38.69
N GLY A 680 19.50 0.45 -37.90
CA GLY A 680 18.13 0.72 -38.35
C GLY A 680 17.50 -0.44 -39.13
N ALA A 681 16.17 -0.53 -39.12
CA ALA A 681 15.42 -1.56 -39.84
C ALA A 681 15.30 -1.30 -41.36
N ASN A 682 15.54 -0.06 -41.79
CA ASN A 682 15.41 0.42 -43.17
C ASN A 682 16.76 0.67 -43.87
N ALA A 683 17.85 0.05 -43.41
CA ALA A 683 19.18 0.17 -44.01
C ALA A 683 19.48 -0.94 -45.02
#